data_AF-A0A952R4R1-F1
#
_entry.id   AF-A0A952R4R1-F1
#
_cell.length_a   1.000
_cell.length_b   1.000
_cell.length_c   1.000
_cell.angle_alpha   90.00
_cell.angle_beta   90.00
_cell.angle_gamma   90.00
#
_symmetry.space_group_name_H-M   'P 1'
#
loop_
_entity.id
_entity.type
_entity.pdbx_description
1 polymer ?
#
loop_
_entity_poly.entity_id
_entity_poly.type
_entity_poly.pdbx_seq_one_letter_code
_entity_poly.pdbx_strand_id
1 'polypeptide(L)'
;MPDELASSPSSSGAPVSSRRLGTPPPKSQRGSPVSSRGDGTQKISQADGAAAKSSQFDEMAAPVSSRRAEPDAEALFAEGRLDEALVAYKKQLLRLGSRRGPEHAQVFIGMARVKAAQGKPDEALQSYDKALGITPLDAALFDEAKALIAQGGDVARLAEWVRRRADAQQDPVARGRALVELGKIWLEHRDFHRAVTTLEAAAEADPSSSQASVHLADAFLGLERPAQAVRALARAGEIEQAPAARAAIWIRAAKLARDGLRGGEEVLELAGRALAADPQALAALELTSEVLASRRRYAELAEVYERALEASLEREDLPVRFEISKRLGLLYRDQLDDIDGAKRSFQRAIGADPGALELYYWQSELHEAEQRFVLAARQFQAAARHHADRPDVFRRALWLFEKAEDADAAWNAAVALESLGDADINESLLADQHRSGTALNAQRATRPERWRTVMLDAPGGSSLGRVFSAIEAAALAVLEARSQHARWLEGAVRQDPESTATLVRSLGWAARLLGVTAPELWIHSAPEVTLQLLPGAAPRRVVAPQRLGSGRDPRELGALWGYTLAGLVAPFSLVDAYVRDDLGRLLLSALALGGAEGVELEPIAQQLTDDLSEYMTDADHAALREAVAAVTVRELGGQLAAWRAQIVLGRYRLGLLLAGDLEALPNVLPDLAASGLPQEEILADLRGFSISEPYLALRQELGIEV
;
A
#
# COMPACT_ATOMS: atom_id res chain seq x y z
N MET A 1 -34.47 -14.93 -41.67
CA MET A 1 -34.65 -16.26 -42.26
C MET A 1 -33.97 -16.30 -43.61
N PRO A 2 -33.20 -17.34 -43.92
CA PRO A 2 -32.72 -18.37 -42.96
C PRO A 2 -31.85 -17.75 -41.85
N ASP A 3 -31.62 -18.28 -40.65
CA ASP A 3 -31.69 -19.65 -40.07
C ASP A 3 -30.53 -20.58 -40.44
N GLU A 4 -29.60 -20.83 -39.51
CA GLU A 4 -29.46 -22.16 -38.88
C GLU A 4 -28.46 -22.17 -37.70
N LEU A 5 -28.74 -23.05 -36.73
CA LEU A 5 -27.84 -23.82 -35.85
C LEU A 5 -26.59 -23.12 -35.26
N ALA A 6 -26.53 -22.74 -33.98
CA ALA A 6 -26.53 -23.56 -32.75
C ALA A 6 -25.23 -24.37 -32.48
N SER A 7 -24.55 -24.05 -31.36
CA SER A 7 -23.64 -24.96 -30.63
C SER A 7 -23.31 -24.41 -29.23
N SER A 8 -23.25 -25.30 -28.23
CA SER A 8 -22.74 -25.02 -26.88
C SER A 8 -21.49 -25.87 -26.62
N PRO A 9 -20.61 -25.42 -25.71
CA PRO A 9 -19.98 -26.33 -24.76
C PRO A 9 -20.27 -25.84 -23.32
N SER A 10 -21.06 -26.55 -22.51
CA SER A 10 -20.67 -27.77 -21.77
C SER A 10 -19.56 -27.51 -20.74
N SER A 11 -19.96 -27.37 -19.47
CA SER A 11 -19.07 -27.21 -18.32
C SER A 11 -18.18 -28.44 -18.09
N SER A 12 -16.87 -28.24 -17.94
CA SER A 12 -15.97 -29.21 -17.33
C SER A 12 -15.61 -28.77 -15.91
N GLY A 13 -15.82 -29.65 -14.92
CA GLY A 13 -15.52 -29.37 -13.52
C GLY A 13 -14.44 -30.32 -12.98
N ALA A 14 -13.43 -29.75 -12.31
CA ALA A 14 -12.43 -30.49 -11.54
C ALA A 14 -12.22 -29.81 -10.17
N PRO A 15 -11.94 -30.58 -9.09
CA PRO A 15 -12.16 -30.09 -7.73
C PRO A 15 -10.96 -29.34 -7.11
N VAL A 16 -11.25 -28.24 -6.40
CA VAL A 16 -10.30 -27.59 -5.49
C VAL A 16 -10.17 -28.42 -4.21
N SER A 17 -9.04 -29.10 -4.02
CA SER A 17 -8.79 -29.91 -2.81
C SER A 17 -8.33 -29.06 -1.63
N SER A 18 -9.09 -29.06 -0.53
CA SER A 18 -8.78 -28.28 0.68
C SER A 18 -7.59 -28.87 1.46
N ARG A 19 -6.48 -28.13 1.58
CA ARG A 19 -5.44 -28.40 2.59
C ARG A 19 -5.71 -27.61 3.87
N ARG A 20 -6.27 -28.26 4.88
CA ARG A 20 -6.27 -27.76 6.26
C ARG A 20 -4.87 -27.94 6.86
N LEU A 21 -4.19 -26.84 7.19
CA LEU A 21 -3.00 -26.88 8.05
C LEU A 21 -3.45 -26.79 9.51
N GLY A 22 -3.33 -27.90 10.24
CA GLY A 22 -3.68 -27.95 11.66
C GLY A 22 -2.51 -27.49 12.54
N THR A 23 -2.71 -26.45 13.34
CA THR A 23 -1.76 -26.00 14.37
C THR A 23 -1.80 -26.94 15.59
N PRO A 24 -0.68 -27.54 16.02
CA PRO A 24 -0.63 -28.37 17.22
C PRO A 24 -0.58 -27.51 18.51
N PRO A 25 -1.12 -27.99 19.64
CA PRO A 25 -1.04 -27.29 20.92
C PRO A 25 0.36 -27.40 21.56
N PRO A 26 0.81 -26.38 22.32
CA PRO A 26 2.06 -26.44 23.07
C PRO A 26 2.00 -27.44 24.23
N LYS A 27 3.12 -28.11 24.51
CA LYS A 27 3.23 -29.12 25.57
C LYS A 27 3.50 -28.51 26.93
N SER A 28 2.95 -29.11 27.97
CA SER A 28 3.31 -28.83 29.37
C SER A 28 4.76 -29.22 29.67
N GLN A 29 5.50 -28.37 30.37
CA GLN A 29 6.69 -28.76 31.14
C GLN A 29 6.61 -28.16 32.55
N ARG A 30 7.00 -28.95 33.55
CA ARG A 30 7.28 -28.48 34.92
C ARG A 30 8.79 -28.23 35.03
N GLY A 31 9.18 -27.11 35.65
CA GLY A 31 10.59 -26.76 35.86
C GLY A 31 10.75 -25.63 36.88
N SER A 32 10.78 -26.00 38.15
CA SER A 32 11.14 -25.11 39.27
C SER A 32 12.66 -25.14 39.53
N PRO A 33 13.22 -24.31 40.43
CA PRO A 33 12.98 -22.88 40.71
C PRO A 33 14.32 -22.09 40.61
N VAL A 34 14.37 -20.79 40.97
CA VAL A 34 15.44 -20.19 41.81
C VAL A 34 15.15 -18.73 42.21
N SER A 35 15.75 -18.32 43.32
CA SER A 35 15.86 -16.99 43.97
C SER A 35 16.44 -15.87 43.07
N SER A 36 16.39 -14.56 43.37
CA SER A 36 15.66 -13.76 44.37
C SER A 36 16.03 -12.28 44.21
N ARG A 37 15.12 -11.36 44.56
CA ARG A 37 15.35 -10.14 45.36
C ARG A 37 14.03 -9.38 45.48
N GLY A 38 13.77 -8.77 46.64
CA GLY A 38 12.66 -7.86 46.86
C GLY A 38 13.09 -6.82 47.90
N ASP A 39 12.17 -5.95 48.33
CA ASP A 39 12.35 -5.14 49.54
C ASP A 39 10.99 -4.70 50.13
N GLY A 40 10.98 -4.17 51.35
CA GLY A 40 9.83 -3.51 51.99
C GLY A 40 8.83 -4.45 52.67
N THR A 41 9.07 -4.95 53.90
CA THR A 41 8.80 -4.29 55.22
C THR A 41 7.33 -3.93 55.47
N GLN A 42 6.68 -4.22 56.62
CA GLN A 42 7.01 -4.81 57.95
C GLN A 42 5.64 -5.19 58.62
N LYS A 43 5.44 -5.84 59.79
CA LYS A 43 6.25 -6.26 60.97
C LYS A 43 5.48 -7.33 61.81
N ILE A 44 6.19 -8.13 62.62
CA ILE A 44 5.94 -8.56 64.05
C ILE A 44 4.51 -8.94 64.52
N SER A 45 4.24 -10.01 65.31
CA SER A 45 5.01 -11.14 65.92
C SER A 45 4.05 -12.32 66.22
N GLN A 46 4.41 -13.61 66.32
CA GLN A 46 5.25 -14.30 67.33
C GLN A 46 4.83 -14.05 68.81
N ALA A 47 4.77 -15.04 69.71
CA ALA A 47 4.94 -16.51 69.60
C ALA A 47 4.28 -17.27 70.79
N ASP A 48 4.16 -18.60 70.71
CA ASP A 48 3.68 -19.50 71.79
C ASP A 48 4.62 -19.60 73.01
N GLY A 49 4.08 -19.94 74.20
CA GLY A 49 4.80 -19.74 75.49
C GLY A 49 4.50 -20.62 76.72
N ALA A 50 3.94 -21.82 76.59
CA ALA A 50 4.01 -22.95 77.56
C ALA A 50 3.36 -22.89 78.99
N ALA A 51 3.29 -24.08 79.61
CA ALA A 51 3.33 -24.39 81.06
C ALA A 51 2.11 -24.16 82.01
N ALA A 52 1.12 -25.05 81.90
CA ALA A 52 0.70 -26.03 82.94
C ALA A 52 0.47 -25.67 84.44
N LYS A 53 -0.76 -26.00 84.92
CA LYS A 53 -1.19 -26.34 86.32
C LYS A 53 -1.26 -25.15 87.30
N SER A 54 -2.15 -25.11 88.30
CA SER A 54 -2.81 -26.20 89.04
C SER A 54 -4.20 -25.84 89.64
N SER A 55 -4.75 -26.77 90.44
CA SER A 55 -6.00 -26.69 91.24
C SER A 55 -7.33 -26.74 90.47
N GLN A 56 -8.41 -27.31 91.02
CA GLN A 56 -8.58 -28.65 91.63
C GLN A 56 -10.11 -28.89 91.75
N PHE A 57 -10.56 -30.14 91.54
CA PHE A 57 -11.87 -30.72 91.91
C PHE A 57 -13.05 -29.78 92.25
N ASP A 58 -14.11 -29.90 91.45
CA ASP A 58 -15.31 -30.56 92.00
C ASP A 58 -15.93 -31.51 90.95
N GLU A 59 -16.82 -32.41 91.34
CA GLU A 59 -17.12 -33.65 90.60
C GLU A 59 -18.51 -33.69 89.90
N MET A 60 -18.80 -34.79 89.19
CA MET A 60 -20.12 -35.23 88.71
C MET A 60 -20.84 -34.44 87.59
N ALA A 61 -20.40 -34.62 86.33
CA ALA A 61 -21.29 -35.03 85.23
C ALA A 61 -20.49 -35.44 83.97
N ALA A 62 -20.83 -36.57 83.35
CA ALA A 62 -20.16 -37.13 82.16
C ALA A 62 -21.17 -37.33 81.00
N PRO A 63 -20.77 -37.64 79.74
CA PRO A 63 -20.92 -36.63 78.67
C PRO A 63 -21.70 -37.10 77.43
N VAL A 64 -22.08 -36.16 76.55
CA VAL A 64 -22.65 -36.49 75.22
C VAL A 64 -22.01 -35.68 74.09
N SER A 65 -21.50 -36.42 73.09
CA SER A 65 -21.12 -36.01 71.73
C SER A 65 -20.13 -34.85 71.54
N SER A 66 -18.96 -35.20 71.02
CA SER A 66 -18.13 -34.31 70.22
C SER A 66 -18.89 -33.80 69.00
N ARG A 67 -18.86 -32.47 68.76
CA ARG A 67 -19.18 -31.92 67.44
C ARG A 67 -18.04 -32.30 66.48
N ARG A 68 -18.24 -33.33 65.65
CA ARG A 68 -17.45 -33.46 64.41
C ARG A 68 -17.62 -32.16 63.63
N ALA A 69 -16.52 -31.58 63.16
CA ALA A 69 -16.62 -30.62 62.06
C ALA A 69 -17.31 -31.34 60.90
N GLU A 70 -18.40 -30.78 60.38
CA GLU A 70 -19.02 -31.36 59.19
C GLU A 70 -18.12 -31.11 57.99
N PRO A 71 -18.02 -32.06 57.04
CA PRO A 71 -17.28 -31.84 55.80
C PRO A 71 -17.83 -30.63 55.05
N ASP A 72 -16.94 -29.82 54.49
CA ASP A 72 -17.30 -28.64 53.72
C ASP A 72 -18.09 -29.04 52.46
N ALA A 73 -19.13 -28.28 52.15
CA ALA A 73 -20.02 -28.54 51.03
C ALA A 73 -19.31 -28.35 49.69
N GLU A 74 -18.37 -27.40 49.60
CA GLU A 74 -17.54 -27.18 48.40
C GLU A 74 -16.53 -28.32 48.22
N ALA A 75 -15.97 -28.86 49.31
CA ALA A 75 -15.07 -30.03 49.25
C ALA A 75 -15.81 -31.30 48.81
N LEU A 76 -17.01 -31.56 49.33
CA LEU A 76 -17.87 -32.67 48.87
C LEU A 76 -18.28 -32.52 47.40
N PHE A 77 -18.47 -31.29 46.91
CA PHE A 77 -18.73 -31.03 45.50
C PHE A 77 -17.49 -31.32 44.63
N ALA A 78 -16.29 -30.89 45.07
CA ALA A 78 -15.03 -31.19 44.40
C ALA A 78 -14.67 -32.70 44.40
N GLU A 79 -15.09 -33.45 45.41
CA GLU A 79 -15.03 -34.92 45.45
C GLU A 79 -16.07 -35.62 44.54
N GLY A 80 -16.96 -34.86 43.89
CA GLY A 80 -18.05 -35.41 43.05
C GLY A 80 -19.20 -36.04 43.83
N ARG A 81 -19.27 -35.86 45.15
CA ARG A 81 -20.27 -36.48 46.05
C ARG A 81 -21.52 -35.61 46.14
N LEU A 82 -22.17 -35.45 44.97
CA LEU A 82 -23.19 -34.42 44.72
C LEU A 82 -24.35 -34.41 45.73
N ASP A 83 -24.93 -35.57 46.08
CA ASP A 83 -26.05 -35.61 47.03
C ASP A 83 -25.63 -35.24 48.46
N GLU A 84 -24.41 -35.62 48.88
CA GLU A 84 -23.88 -35.23 50.20
C GLU A 84 -23.57 -33.74 50.25
N ALA A 85 -22.98 -33.17 49.18
CA ALA A 85 -22.77 -31.74 49.05
C ALA A 85 -24.11 -30.97 49.11
N LEU A 86 -25.15 -31.46 48.43
CA LEU A 86 -26.49 -30.85 48.44
C LEU A 86 -27.15 -30.90 49.83
N VAL A 87 -26.88 -31.93 50.63
CA VAL A 87 -27.30 -32.01 52.04
C VAL A 87 -26.47 -31.06 52.92
N ALA A 88 -25.17 -30.93 52.68
CA ALA A 88 -24.29 -30.00 53.41
C ALA A 88 -24.70 -28.54 53.18
N TYR A 89 -24.90 -28.10 51.93
CA TYR A 89 -25.41 -26.76 51.62
C TYR A 89 -26.81 -26.50 52.23
N LYS A 90 -27.72 -27.49 52.24
CA LYS A 90 -29.02 -27.37 52.93
C LYS A 90 -28.87 -27.13 54.44
N LYS A 91 -27.94 -27.82 55.11
CA LYS A 91 -27.61 -27.58 56.53
C LYS A 91 -26.99 -26.20 56.75
N GLN A 92 -26.11 -25.76 55.86
CA GLN A 92 -25.49 -24.44 55.89
C GLN A 92 -26.55 -23.33 55.77
N LEU A 93 -27.47 -23.44 54.81
CA LEU A 93 -28.58 -22.51 54.64
C LEU A 93 -29.46 -22.40 55.90
N LEU A 94 -29.71 -23.53 56.58
CA LEU A 94 -30.47 -23.56 57.83
C LEU A 94 -29.74 -22.85 59.00
N ARG A 95 -28.40 -22.93 59.04
CA ARG A 95 -27.58 -22.24 60.06
C ARG A 95 -27.54 -20.72 59.87
N LEU A 96 -27.55 -20.25 58.63
CA LEU A 96 -27.54 -18.81 58.29
C LEU A 96 -28.86 -18.10 58.65
N GLY A 97 -29.92 -18.84 58.98
CA GLY A 97 -31.19 -18.29 59.46
C GLY A 97 -31.94 -17.43 58.43
N SER A 98 -32.86 -16.60 58.92
CA SER A 98 -33.91 -15.98 58.10
C SER A 98 -33.52 -14.65 57.43
N ARG A 99 -32.38 -14.04 57.78
CA ARG A 99 -31.92 -12.75 57.21
C ARG A 99 -31.14 -12.99 55.92
N ARG A 100 -31.76 -12.80 54.75
CA ARG A 100 -31.06 -12.95 53.46
C ARG A 100 -29.87 -11.99 53.36
N GLY A 101 -28.69 -12.54 53.07
CA GLY A 101 -27.46 -11.79 52.80
C GLY A 101 -26.52 -12.54 51.84
N PRO A 102 -25.32 -12.01 51.55
CA PRO A 102 -24.38 -12.61 50.60
C PRO A 102 -24.02 -14.08 50.90
N GLU A 103 -23.98 -14.46 52.18
CA GLU A 103 -23.73 -15.84 52.61
C GLU A 103 -24.83 -16.82 52.11
N HIS A 104 -26.10 -16.40 52.12
CA HIS A 104 -27.19 -17.19 51.52
C HIS A 104 -27.06 -17.26 50.00
N ALA A 105 -26.62 -16.19 49.34
CA ALA A 105 -26.38 -16.19 47.90
C ALA A 105 -25.29 -17.23 47.55
N GLN A 106 -24.15 -17.23 48.25
CA GLN A 106 -23.08 -18.22 48.06
C GLN A 106 -23.56 -19.66 48.24
N VAL A 107 -24.40 -19.93 49.25
CA VAL A 107 -25.00 -21.26 49.45
C VAL A 107 -25.96 -21.63 48.32
N PHE A 108 -26.74 -20.68 47.79
CA PHE A 108 -27.58 -20.93 46.62
C PHE A 108 -26.75 -21.17 45.34
N ILE A 109 -25.59 -20.53 45.17
CA ILE A 109 -24.64 -20.80 44.07
C ILE A 109 -24.11 -22.23 44.17
N GLY A 110 -23.60 -22.64 45.33
CA GLY A 110 -23.12 -24.01 45.55
C GLY A 110 -24.21 -25.06 45.30
N MET A 111 -25.44 -24.82 45.78
CA MET A 111 -26.59 -25.66 45.47
C MET A 111 -26.93 -25.69 43.96
N ALA A 112 -26.75 -24.59 43.23
CA ALA A 112 -27.00 -24.53 41.80
C ALA A 112 -25.97 -25.37 41.01
N ARG A 113 -24.67 -25.18 41.29
CA ARG A 113 -23.56 -25.94 40.70
C ARG A 113 -23.71 -27.45 40.89
N VAL A 114 -24.01 -27.88 42.11
CA VAL A 114 -24.27 -29.30 42.43
C VAL A 114 -25.43 -29.85 41.60
N LYS A 115 -26.55 -29.11 41.49
CA LYS A 115 -27.72 -29.55 40.71
C LYS A 115 -27.46 -29.57 39.20
N ALA A 116 -26.67 -28.64 38.68
CA ALA A 116 -26.24 -28.65 37.28
C ALA A 116 -25.39 -29.89 36.99
N ALA A 117 -24.43 -30.22 37.87
CA ALA A 117 -23.65 -31.47 37.80
C ALA A 117 -24.51 -32.74 37.98
N GLN A 118 -25.63 -32.68 38.70
CA GLN A 118 -26.62 -33.77 38.77
C GLN A 118 -27.47 -33.92 37.49
N GLY A 119 -27.27 -33.10 36.45
CA GLY A 119 -28.09 -33.11 35.24
C GLY A 119 -29.50 -32.56 35.43
N LYS A 120 -29.69 -31.67 36.43
CA LYS A 120 -31.00 -31.09 36.80
C LYS A 120 -31.03 -29.57 36.53
N PRO A 121 -31.05 -29.14 35.26
CA PRO A 121 -30.90 -27.72 34.90
C PRO A 121 -31.99 -26.84 35.53
N ASP A 122 -33.28 -27.21 35.46
CA ASP A 122 -34.35 -26.40 36.06
C ASP A 122 -34.21 -26.22 37.58
N GLU A 123 -33.85 -27.28 38.29
CA GLU A 123 -33.58 -27.20 39.72
C GLU A 123 -32.39 -26.29 40.04
N ALA A 124 -31.36 -26.28 39.20
CA ALA A 124 -30.18 -25.43 39.33
C ALA A 124 -30.50 -23.96 39.03
N LEU A 125 -31.25 -23.70 37.95
CA LEU A 125 -31.76 -22.37 37.61
C LEU A 125 -32.63 -21.80 38.74
N GLN A 126 -33.49 -22.61 39.38
CA GLN A 126 -34.24 -22.20 40.59
C GLN A 126 -33.37 -21.89 41.83
N SER A 127 -32.11 -22.35 41.86
CA SER A 127 -31.13 -21.96 42.87
C SER A 127 -30.42 -20.66 42.47
N TYR A 128 -30.00 -20.52 41.20
CA TYR A 128 -29.45 -19.27 40.67
C TYR A 128 -30.45 -18.09 40.78
N ASP A 129 -31.75 -18.31 40.56
CA ASP A 129 -32.82 -17.34 40.80
C ASP A 129 -32.79 -16.75 42.22
N LYS A 130 -32.47 -17.58 43.22
CA LYS A 130 -32.42 -17.20 44.64
C LYS A 130 -31.10 -16.52 45.00
N ALA A 131 -30.00 -16.86 44.31
CA ALA A 131 -28.74 -16.14 44.43
C ALA A 131 -28.84 -14.75 43.78
N LEU A 132 -29.27 -14.65 42.53
CA LEU A 132 -29.48 -13.40 41.79
C LEU A 132 -30.53 -12.50 42.46
N GLY A 133 -31.54 -13.07 43.13
CA GLY A 133 -32.49 -12.33 43.97
C GLY A 133 -31.91 -11.77 45.28
N ILE A 134 -30.61 -11.94 45.54
CA ILE A 134 -29.87 -11.40 46.70
C ILE A 134 -28.64 -10.60 46.23
N THR A 135 -27.91 -11.09 45.22
CA THR A 135 -26.73 -10.43 44.62
C THR A 135 -26.95 -10.13 43.12
N PRO A 136 -27.95 -9.30 42.73
CA PRO A 136 -28.34 -9.08 41.33
C PRO A 136 -27.28 -8.41 40.44
N LEU A 137 -26.22 -7.85 41.03
CA LEU A 137 -25.12 -7.19 40.33
C LEU A 137 -23.85 -8.06 40.22
N ASP A 138 -23.85 -9.27 40.79
CA ASP A 138 -22.74 -10.21 40.65
C ASP A 138 -22.63 -10.71 39.20
N ALA A 139 -21.59 -10.24 38.52
CA ALA A 139 -21.35 -10.57 37.11
C ALA A 139 -20.95 -12.03 36.92
N ALA A 140 -20.13 -12.60 37.81
CA ALA A 140 -19.66 -13.98 37.67
C ALA A 140 -20.80 -14.98 37.86
N LEU A 141 -21.65 -14.73 38.87
CA LEU A 141 -22.90 -15.44 39.06
C LEU A 141 -23.83 -15.34 37.85
N PHE A 142 -24.02 -14.12 37.32
CA PHE A 142 -24.91 -13.90 36.19
C PHE A 142 -24.42 -14.62 34.92
N ASP A 143 -23.13 -14.58 34.63
CA ASP A 143 -22.56 -15.20 33.42
C ASP A 143 -22.57 -16.74 33.54
N GLU A 144 -22.28 -17.31 34.72
CA GLU A 144 -22.44 -18.74 35.01
C GLU A 144 -23.89 -19.20 34.82
N ALA A 145 -24.85 -18.42 35.32
CA ALA A 145 -26.27 -18.74 35.20
C ALA A 145 -26.80 -18.54 33.76
N LYS A 146 -26.33 -17.53 33.03
CA LYS A 146 -26.60 -17.30 31.59
C LYS A 146 -26.09 -18.47 30.74
N ALA A 147 -24.90 -18.99 31.05
CA ALA A 147 -24.33 -20.15 30.37
C ALA A 147 -25.17 -21.43 30.56
N LEU A 148 -25.84 -21.61 31.71
CA LEU A 148 -26.76 -22.72 31.92
C LEU A 148 -28.08 -22.54 31.14
N ILE A 149 -28.64 -21.32 31.06
CA ILE A 149 -29.84 -21.10 30.23
C ILE A 149 -29.53 -21.31 28.75
N ALA A 150 -28.35 -20.94 28.26
CA ALA A 150 -27.95 -21.17 26.87
C ALA A 150 -27.97 -22.66 26.45
N GLN A 151 -27.95 -23.60 27.41
CA GLN A 151 -28.08 -25.04 27.17
C GLN A 151 -29.54 -25.53 27.16
N GLY A 152 -30.48 -24.77 27.74
CA GLY A 152 -31.88 -25.15 27.92
C GLY A 152 -32.92 -24.30 27.17
N GLY A 153 -32.55 -23.12 26.69
CA GLY A 153 -33.41 -22.28 25.84
C GLY A 153 -34.51 -21.47 26.54
N ASP A 154 -34.51 -21.35 27.87
CA ASP A 154 -35.50 -20.54 28.60
C ASP A 154 -35.21 -19.03 28.52
N VAL A 155 -35.60 -18.46 27.37
CA VAL A 155 -35.53 -17.02 27.06
C VAL A 155 -36.21 -16.17 28.13
N ALA A 156 -37.35 -16.62 28.66
CA ALA A 156 -38.16 -15.82 29.58
C ALA A 156 -37.46 -15.64 30.93
N ARG A 157 -36.83 -16.71 31.44
CA ARG A 157 -36.05 -16.68 32.69
C ARG A 157 -34.79 -15.84 32.54
N LEU A 158 -34.06 -15.96 31.41
CA LEU A 158 -32.91 -15.10 31.14
C LEU A 158 -33.32 -13.63 31.04
N ALA A 159 -34.37 -13.33 30.28
CA ALA A 159 -34.88 -11.97 30.13
C ALA A 159 -35.31 -11.35 31.47
N GLU A 160 -35.96 -12.12 32.35
CA GLU A 160 -36.25 -11.65 33.70
C GLU A 160 -34.97 -11.39 34.52
N TRP A 161 -33.96 -12.24 34.43
CA TRP A 161 -32.70 -12.03 35.13
C TRP A 161 -31.94 -10.79 34.65
N VAL A 162 -31.90 -10.53 33.33
CA VAL A 162 -31.30 -9.31 32.78
C VAL A 162 -32.08 -8.08 33.24
N ARG A 163 -33.41 -8.14 33.27
CA ARG A 163 -34.27 -7.08 33.83
C ARG A 163 -33.98 -6.83 35.31
N ARG A 164 -33.97 -7.87 36.16
CA ARG A 164 -33.65 -7.73 37.59
C ARG A 164 -32.26 -7.15 37.82
N ARG A 165 -31.26 -7.51 37.00
CA ARG A 165 -29.91 -6.93 37.01
C ARG A 165 -29.95 -5.45 36.62
N ALA A 166 -30.67 -5.08 35.55
CA ALA A 166 -30.84 -3.68 35.14
C ALA A 166 -31.57 -2.82 36.19
N ASP A 167 -32.61 -3.37 36.83
CA ASP A 167 -33.37 -2.68 37.88
C ASP A 167 -32.58 -2.47 39.17
N ALA A 168 -31.57 -3.30 39.43
CA ALA A 168 -30.64 -3.14 40.54
C ALA A 168 -29.49 -2.14 40.26
N GLN A 169 -29.28 -1.70 39.01
CA GLN A 169 -28.22 -0.74 38.69
C GLN A 169 -28.63 0.68 39.12
N GLN A 170 -27.75 1.33 39.89
CA GLN A 170 -27.89 2.73 40.29
C GLN A 170 -27.25 3.71 39.30
N ASP A 171 -26.22 3.27 38.57
CA ASP A 171 -25.63 4.01 37.44
C ASP A 171 -26.56 3.91 36.21
N PRO A 172 -27.08 5.04 35.67
CA PRO A 172 -27.90 5.04 34.46
C PRO A 172 -27.19 4.40 33.25
N VAL A 173 -25.87 4.54 33.12
CA VAL A 173 -25.09 3.97 32.00
C VAL A 173 -24.95 2.45 32.14
N ALA A 174 -24.75 1.92 33.35
CA ALA A 174 -24.80 0.48 33.62
C ALA A 174 -26.22 -0.10 33.47
N ARG A 175 -27.25 0.66 33.84
CA ARG A 175 -28.66 0.32 33.60
C ARG A 175 -28.96 0.25 32.10
N GLY A 176 -28.60 1.28 31.34
CA GLY A 176 -28.75 1.34 29.88
C GLY A 176 -28.06 0.17 29.18
N ARG A 177 -26.80 -0.10 29.51
CA ARG A 177 -26.06 -1.28 28.99
C ARG A 177 -26.75 -2.61 29.29
N ALA A 178 -27.30 -2.80 30.49
CA ALA A 178 -28.06 -4.01 30.82
C ALA A 178 -29.39 -4.12 30.06
N LEU A 179 -30.08 -2.99 29.81
CA LEU A 179 -31.28 -2.94 28.98
C LEU A 179 -30.97 -3.18 27.49
N VAL A 180 -29.81 -2.77 26.98
CA VAL A 180 -29.35 -3.12 25.62
C VAL A 180 -29.18 -4.64 25.48
N GLU A 181 -28.57 -5.31 26.46
CA GLU A 181 -28.46 -6.78 26.45
C GLU A 181 -29.83 -7.49 26.49
N LEU A 182 -30.79 -6.97 27.27
CA LEU A 182 -32.17 -7.47 27.27
C LEU A 182 -32.86 -7.23 25.91
N GLY A 183 -32.62 -6.09 25.27
CA GLY A 183 -33.10 -5.78 23.93
C GLY A 183 -32.57 -6.74 22.87
N LYS A 184 -31.26 -7.08 22.90
CA LYS A 184 -30.64 -8.08 22.03
C LYS A 184 -31.29 -9.45 22.15
N ILE A 185 -31.55 -9.91 23.38
CA ILE A 185 -32.25 -11.20 23.62
C ILE A 185 -33.64 -11.19 22.96
N TRP A 186 -34.40 -10.10 23.07
CA TRP A 186 -35.69 -9.99 22.38
C TRP A 186 -35.57 -9.95 20.85
N LEU A 187 -34.51 -9.35 20.30
CA LEU A 187 -34.21 -9.39 18.85
C LEU A 187 -33.88 -10.80 18.36
N GLU A 188 -32.98 -11.51 19.05
CA GLU A 188 -32.56 -12.89 18.73
C GLU A 188 -33.76 -13.84 18.69
N HIS A 189 -34.71 -13.66 19.61
CA HIS A 189 -35.95 -14.44 19.68
C HIS A 189 -37.14 -13.80 18.96
N ARG A 190 -36.93 -12.74 18.17
CA ARG A 190 -37.90 -12.06 17.31
C ARG A 190 -39.14 -11.48 18.03
N ASP A 191 -39.08 -11.25 19.34
CA ASP A 191 -40.08 -10.47 20.08
C ASP A 191 -39.80 -8.97 19.90
N PHE A 192 -39.98 -8.50 18.66
CA PHE A 192 -39.61 -7.14 18.27
C PHE A 192 -40.41 -6.07 19.04
N HIS A 193 -41.61 -6.40 19.53
CA HIS A 193 -42.38 -5.50 20.39
C HIS A 193 -41.72 -5.29 21.75
N ARG A 194 -41.26 -6.36 22.43
CA ARG A 194 -40.50 -6.21 23.67
C ARG A 194 -39.11 -5.62 23.42
N ALA A 195 -38.49 -5.91 22.29
CA ALA A 195 -37.22 -5.29 21.89
C ALA A 195 -37.36 -3.76 21.84
N VAL A 196 -38.33 -3.22 21.08
CA VAL A 196 -38.60 -1.77 21.01
C VAL A 196 -38.76 -1.16 22.40
N THR A 197 -39.70 -1.65 23.21
CA THR A 197 -39.97 -1.05 24.54
C THR A 197 -38.78 -1.13 25.49
N THR A 198 -37.94 -2.16 25.37
CA THR A 198 -36.73 -2.30 26.19
C THR A 198 -35.63 -1.35 25.71
N LEU A 199 -35.47 -1.17 24.40
CA LEU A 199 -34.41 -0.38 23.79
C LEU A 199 -34.72 1.12 23.81
N GLU A 200 -36.00 1.50 23.80
CA GLU A 200 -36.45 2.86 24.15
C GLU A 200 -36.04 3.20 25.60
N ALA A 201 -36.38 2.35 26.58
CA ALA A 201 -35.95 2.51 27.97
C ALA A 201 -34.41 2.46 28.15
N ALA A 202 -33.69 1.73 27.29
CA ALA A 202 -32.23 1.73 27.27
C ALA A 202 -31.66 3.08 26.79
N ALA A 203 -32.25 3.68 25.74
CA ALA A 203 -31.86 4.97 25.17
C ALA A 203 -32.38 6.19 25.96
N GLU A 204 -33.26 5.97 26.95
CA GLU A 204 -33.62 6.91 28.01
C GLU A 204 -32.64 6.83 29.19
N ALA A 205 -32.26 5.62 29.62
CA ALA A 205 -31.31 5.40 30.72
C ALA A 205 -29.87 5.80 30.34
N ASP A 206 -29.46 5.53 29.09
CA ASP A 206 -28.19 5.98 28.52
C ASP A 206 -28.44 6.66 27.15
N PRO A 207 -28.69 7.98 27.14
CA PRO A 207 -28.82 8.75 25.90
C PRO A 207 -27.55 8.80 25.05
N SER A 208 -26.39 8.38 25.59
CA SER A 208 -25.09 8.28 24.89
C SER A 208 -24.80 6.90 24.30
N SER A 209 -25.76 5.97 24.36
CA SER A 209 -25.61 4.64 23.75
C SER A 209 -25.96 4.65 22.25
N SER A 210 -24.92 4.68 21.39
CA SER A 210 -25.09 4.44 19.94
C SER A 210 -25.71 3.05 19.70
N GLN A 211 -25.24 2.03 20.44
CA GLN A 211 -25.76 0.65 20.36
C GLN A 211 -27.25 0.52 20.67
N ALA A 212 -27.77 1.22 21.69
CA ALA A 212 -29.21 1.19 21.99
C ALA A 212 -30.04 1.66 20.78
N SER A 213 -29.58 2.73 20.12
CA SER A 213 -30.24 3.31 18.95
C SER A 213 -30.09 2.43 17.69
N VAL A 214 -28.95 1.74 17.50
CA VAL A 214 -28.77 0.75 16.42
C VAL A 214 -29.71 -0.44 16.59
N HIS A 215 -29.76 -1.03 17.78
CA HIS A 215 -30.63 -2.18 18.05
C HIS A 215 -32.12 -1.81 18.05
N LEU A 216 -32.47 -0.58 18.43
CA LEU A 216 -33.84 -0.06 18.28
C LEU A 216 -34.23 0.01 16.79
N ALA A 217 -33.29 0.33 15.90
CA ALA A 217 -33.54 0.26 14.46
C ALA A 217 -33.75 -1.19 13.98
N ASP A 218 -32.95 -2.14 14.47
CA ASP A 218 -33.14 -3.57 14.18
C ASP A 218 -34.53 -4.06 14.62
N ALA A 219 -35.01 -3.59 15.78
CA ALA A 219 -36.35 -3.89 16.29
C ALA A 219 -37.46 -3.29 15.41
N PHE A 220 -37.31 -2.04 14.97
CA PHE A 220 -38.26 -1.41 14.04
C PHE A 220 -38.24 -2.06 12.65
N LEU A 221 -37.11 -2.58 12.17
CA LEU A 221 -37.05 -3.39 10.94
C LEU A 221 -37.83 -4.71 11.09
N GLY A 222 -37.69 -5.39 12.23
CA GLY A 222 -38.46 -6.60 12.53
C GLY A 222 -39.98 -6.38 12.64
N LEU A 223 -40.41 -5.14 12.91
CA LEU A 223 -41.82 -4.71 12.88
C LEU A 223 -42.27 -4.12 11.53
N GLU A 224 -41.44 -4.21 10.48
CA GLU A 224 -41.70 -3.64 9.14
C GLU A 224 -41.89 -2.11 9.14
N ARG A 225 -41.17 -1.38 10.01
CA ARG A 225 -41.27 0.08 10.20
C ARG A 225 -40.00 0.83 9.78
N PRO A 226 -39.64 0.87 8.48
CA PRO A 226 -38.40 1.49 8.01
C PRO A 226 -38.25 2.96 8.43
N ALA A 227 -39.34 3.74 8.38
CA ALA A 227 -39.33 5.16 8.81
C ALA A 227 -39.10 5.38 10.31
N GLN A 228 -39.18 4.36 11.17
CA GLN A 228 -38.72 4.45 12.56
C GLN A 228 -37.25 3.99 12.68
N ALA A 229 -36.87 2.94 11.95
CA ALA A 229 -35.50 2.44 11.89
C ALA A 229 -34.48 3.45 11.31
N VAL A 230 -34.82 4.16 10.24
CA VAL A 230 -33.95 5.23 9.66
C VAL A 230 -33.66 6.31 10.71
N ARG A 231 -34.68 6.79 11.43
CA ARG A 231 -34.51 7.81 12.48
C ARG A 231 -33.70 7.30 13.69
N ALA A 232 -33.84 6.02 14.04
CA ALA A 232 -33.04 5.39 15.09
C ALA A 232 -31.56 5.25 14.68
N LEU A 233 -31.26 4.86 13.43
CA LEU A 233 -29.89 4.87 12.90
C LEU A 233 -29.31 6.29 12.76
N ALA A 234 -30.13 7.27 12.33
CA ALA A 234 -29.71 8.67 12.25
C ALA A 234 -29.25 9.18 13.63
N ARG A 235 -30.06 8.96 14.68
CA ARG A 235 -29.69 9.26 16.09
C ARG A 235 -28.45 8.48 16.53
N ALA A 236 -28.30 7.22 16.15
CA ALA A 236 -27.11 6.43 16.50
C ALA A 236 -25.81 7.05 15.96
N GLY A 237 -25.83 7.61 14.76
CA GLY A 237 -24.65 8.28 14.16
C GLY A 237 -24.30 9.62 14.82
N GLU A 238 -25.29 10.40 15.28
CA GLU A 238 -25.03 11.62 16.08
C GLU A 238 -24.31 11.31 17.41
N ILE A 239 -24.60 10.13 17.98
CA ILE A 239 -24.06 9.69 19.26
C ILE A 239 -22.67 9.05 19.09
N GLU A 240 -22.49 8.23 18.05
CA GLU A 240 -21.24 7.50 17.80
C GLU A 240 -20.07 8.47 17.57
N GLN A 241 -18.91 8.22 18.18
CA GLN A 241 -17.76 9.14 18.15
C GLN A 241 -16.64 8.71 17.22
N ALA A 242 -16.50 7.41 16.90
CA ALA A 242 -15.50 6.95 15.95
C ALA A 242 -15.93 7.30 14.51
N PRO A 243 -15.17 8.13 13.75
CA PRO A 243 -15.67 8.70 12.47
C PRO A 243 -16.09 7.65 11.43
N ALA A 244 -15.31 6.59 11.26
CA ALA A 244 -15.65 5.48 10.35
C ALA A 244 -16.90 4.68 10.79
N ALA A 245 -17.12 4.53 12.11
CA ALA A 245 -18.31 3.86 12.63
C ALA A 245 -19.56 4.75 12.48
N ARG A 246 -19.44 6.04 12.78
CA ARG A 246 -20.45 7.08 12.52
C ARG A 246 -20.86 7.11 11.04
N ALA A 247 -19.89 7.14 10.13
CA ALA A 247 -20.14 7.07 8.69
C ALA A 247 -20.84 5.78 8.27
N ALA A 248 -20.39 4.61 8.76
CA ALA A 248 -21.03 3.32 8.47
C ALA A 248 -22.49 3.24 8.96
N ILE A 249 -22.80 3.81 10.12
CA ILE A 249 -24.17 3.90 10.66
C ILE A 249 -25.06 4.77 9.77
N TRP A 250 -24.59 5.95 9.36
CA TRP A 250 -25.36 6.83 8.46
C TRP A 250 -25.49 6.26 7.03
N ILE A 251 -24.50 5.54 6.52
CA ILE A 251 -24.62 4.75 5.27
C ILE A 251 -25.70 3.69 5.40
N ARG A 252 -25.79 2.98 6.54
CA ARG A 252 -26.87 2.01 6.79
C ARG A 252 -28.24 2.69 6.80
N ALA A 253 -28.35 3.88 7.39
CA ALA A 253 -29.58 4.68 7.38
C ALA A 253 -29.97 5.13 5.96
N ALA A 254 -29.02 5.65 5.18
CA ALA A 254 -29.23 6.12 3.81
C ALA A 254 -29.69 5.00 2.86
N LYS A 255 -29.07 3.80 2.95
CA LYS A 255 -29.50 2.62 2.18
C LYS A 255 -30.95 2.25 2.49
N LEU A 256 -31.31 2.23 3.77
CA LEU A 256 -32.68 1.91 4.20
C LEU A 256 -33.71 2.97 3.76
N ALA A 257 -33.36 4.26 3.78
CA ALA A 257 -34.21 5.33 3.29
C ALA A 257 -34.45 5.24 1.77
N ARG A 258 -33.40 4.91 1.00
CA ARG A 258 -33.49 4.67 -0.44
C ARG A 258 -34.45 3.50 -0.74
N ASP A 259 -34.19 2.35 -0.13
CA ASP A 259 -34.87 1.09 -0.43
C ASP A 259 -36.34 1.10 0.05
N GLY A 260 -36.62 1.72 1.20
CA GLY A 260 -37.92 1.68 1.86
C GLY A 260 -38.83 2.89 1.68
N LEU A 261 -38.29 4.10 1.43
CA LEU A 261 -39.06 5.35 1.55
C LEU A 261 -39.14 6.18 0.25
N ARG A 262 -38.33 5.87 -0.77
CA ARG A 262 -38.18 6.67 -2.02
C ARG A 262 -37.79 8.14 -1.79
N GLY A 263 -37.39 8.50 -0.56
CA GLY A 263 -37.12 9.85 -0.12
C GLY A 263 -35.71 10.31 -0.46
N GLY A 264 -35.45 10.68 -1.71
CA GLY A 264 -34.10 11.04 -2.17
C GLY A 264 -33.40 12.13 -1.32
N GLU A 265 -34.10 13.15 -0.84
CA GLU A 265 -33.47 14.17 0.01
C GLU A 265 -33.02 13.62 1.39
N GLU A 266 -33.74 12.65 1.97
CA GLU A 266 -33.35 11.98 3.21
C GLU A 266 -32.11 11.08 2.98
N VAL A 267 -32.00 10.46 1.80
CA VAL A 267 -30.79 9.72 1.38
C VAL A 267 -29.60 10.67 1.23
N LEU A 268 -29.78 11.83 0.59
CA LEU A 268 -28.74 12.84 0.42
C LEU A 268 -28.30 13.45 1.75
N GLU A 269 -29.22 13.71 2.67
CA GLU A 269 -28.90 14.21 4.01
C GLU A 269 -28.05 13.18 4.78
N LEU A 270 -28.49 11.91 4.83
CA LEU A 270 -27.79 10.86 5.56
C LEU A 270 -26.43 10.50 4.91
N ALA A 271 -26.35 10.46 3.59
CA ALA A 271 -25.09 10.26 2.88
C ALA A 271 -24.15 11.47 3.03
N GLY A 272 -24.66 12.70 3.00
CA GLY A 272 -23.90 13.92 3.25
C GLY A 272 -23.33 13.98 4.68
N ARG A 273 -24.10 13.54 5.68
CA ARG A 273 -23.59 13.34 7.06
C ARG A 273 -22.48 12.27 7.09
N ALA A 274 -22.65 11.15 6.41
CA ALA A 274 -21.61 10.12 6.31
C ALA A 274 -20.31 10.66 5.69
N LEU A 275 -20.39 11.43 4.60
CA LEU A 275 -19.24 12.07 3.96
C LEU A 275 -18.61 13.19 4.80
N ALA A 276 -19.37 13.81 5.71
CA ALA A 276 -18.81 14.74 6.69
C ALA A 276 -18.04 14.05 7.84
N ALA A 277 -18.26 12.74 8.05
CA ALA A 277 -17.52 11.92 9.02
C ALA A 277 -16.36 11.13 8.38
N ASP A 278 -16.53 10.65 7.14
CA ASP A 278 -15.49 10.02 6.34
C ASP A 278 -15.67 10.38 4.84
N PRO A 279 -14.98 11.43 4.36
CA PRO A 279 -15.12 11.92 2.98
C PRO A 279 -14.77 10.90 1.89
N GLN A 280 -14.01 9.85 2.23
CA GLN A 280 -13.59 8.80 1.30
C GLN A 280 -14.52 7.58 1.32
N ALA A 281 -15.62 7.62 2.09
CA ALA A 281 -16.56 6.51 2.18
C ALA A 281 -17.32 6.29 0.84
N LEU A 282 -16.73 5.49 -0.05
CA LEU A 282 -17.25 5.21 -1.40
C LEU A 282 -18.74 4.87 -1.43
N ALA A 283 -19.22 4.06 -0.47
CA ALA A 283 -20.63 3.68 -0.37
C ALA A 283 -21.59 4.85 -0.06
N ALA A 284 -21.10 5.99 0.47
CA ALA A 284 -21.87 7.22 0.60
C ALA A 284 -21.79 8.08 -0.68
N LEU A 285 -20.62 8.12 -1.34
CA LEU A 285 -20.47 8.75 -2.67
C LEU A 285 -21.36 8.09 -3.72
N GLU A 286 -21.49 6.76 -3.70
CA GLU A 286 -22.35 5.99 -4.59
C GLU A 286 -23.83 6.32 -4.40
N LEU A 287 -24.33 6.34 -3.15
CA LEU A 287 -25.71 6.72 -2.85
C LEU A 287 -26.01 8.17 -3.23
N THR A 288 -25.05 9.07 -2.99
CA THR A 288 -25.16 10.48 -3.36
C THR A 288 -25.19 10.64 -4.88
N SER A 289 -24.34 9.92 -5.61
CA SER A 289 -24.30 9.89 -7.08
C SER A 289 -25.59 9.33 -7.68
N GLU A 290 -26.09 8.19 -7.17
CA GLU A 290 -27.36 7.57 -7.60
C GLU A 290 -28.53 8.56 -7.52
N VAL A 291 -28.65 9.28 -6.39
CA VAL A 291 -29.76 10.20 -6.16
C VAL A 291 -29.59 11.55 -6.86
N LEU A 292 -28.38 12.13 -6.91
CA LEU A 292 -28.17 13.39 -7.63
C LEU A 292 -28.26 13.20 -9.15
N ALA A 293 -27.69 12.13 -9.70
CA ALA A 293 -27.75 11.84 -11.14
C ALA A 293 -29.18 11.54 -11.62
N SER A 294 -29.95 10.74 -10.86
CA SER A 294 -31.37 10.50 -11.17
C SER A 294 -32.25 11.76 -11.08
N ARG A 295 -31.82 12.78 -10.31
CA ARG A 295 -32.45 14.10 -10.21
C ARG A 295 -31.84 15.17 -11.13
N ARG A 296 -30.82 14.81 -11.94
CA ARG A 296 -30.03 15.74 -12.78
C ARG A 296 -29.35 16.89 -12.02
N ARG A 297 -29.08 16.72 -10.73
CA ARG A 297 -28.39 17.69 -9.84
C ARG A 297 -26.87 17.57 -9.99
N TYR A 298 -26.39 17.71 -11.23
CA TYR A 298 -25.01 17.37 -11.60
C TYR A 298 -23.95 18.32 -11.00
N ALA A 299 -24.26 19.61 -10.84
CA ALA A 299 -23.34 20.57 -10.24
C ALA A 299 -23.04 20.23 -8.77
N GLU A 300 -24.07 19.91 -8.00
CA GLU A 300 -23.94 19.48 -6.59
C GLU A 300 -23.19 18.13 -6.47
N LEU A 301 -23.29 17.25 -7.47
CA LEU A 301 -22.51 16.02 -7.52
C LEU A 301 -21.02 16.29 -7.79
N ALA A 302 -20.70 17.30 -8.60
CA ALA A 302 -19.33 17.75 -8.80
C ALA A 302 -18.75 18.36 -7.51
N GLU A 303 -19.50 19.20 -6.79
CA GLU A 303 -19.10 19.74 -5.47
C GLU A 303 -18.83 18.62 -4.45
N VAL A 304 -19.64 17.56 -4.44
CA VAL A 304 -19.43 16.38 -3.57
C VAL A 304 -18.13 15.65 -3.92
N TYR A 305 -17.83 15.47 -5.21
CA TYR A 305 -16.59 14.81 -5.65
C TYR A 305 -15.34 15.67 -5.41
N GLU A 306 -15.37 16.99 -5.67
CA GLU A 306 -14.25 17.89 -5.37
C GLU A 306 -13.92 17.85 -3.87
N ARG A 307 -14.92 17.97 -2.99
CA ARG A 307 -14.71 17.89 -1.53
C ARG A 307 -14.15 16.54 -1.05
N ALA A 308 -14.53 15.45 -1.70
CA ALA A 308 -13.97 14.12 -1.41
C ALA A 308 -12.51 14.00 -1.88
N LEU A 309 -12.16 14.62 -3.01
CA LEU A 309 -10.78 14.71 -3.50
C LEU A 309 -9.91 15.58 -2.60
N GLU A 310 -10.37 16.76 -2.17
CA GLU A 310 -9.66 17.63 -1.24
C GLU A 310 -9.28 16.90 0.05
N ALA A 311 -10.25 16.24 0.69
CA ALA A 311 -10.01 15.44 1.90
C ALA A 311 -9.12 14.20 1.67
N SER A 312 -9.08 13.66 0.43
CA SER A 312 -8.20 12.54 0.10
C SER A 312 -6.72 12.93 0.05
N LEU A 313 -6.38 14.23 -0.07
CA LEU A 313 -5.01 14.71 -0.17
C LEU A 313 -4.17 14.34 1.06
N GLU A 314 -4.79 14.26 2.24
CA GLU A 314 -4.14 13.99 3.52
C GLU A 314 -3.78 12.49 3.76
N ARG A 315 -4.31 11.56 2.96
CA ARG A 315 -4.36 10.12 3.31
C ARG A 315 -3.77 9.15 2.27
N GLU A 316 -3.10 9.67 1.24
CA GLU A 316 -2.36 8.92 0.18
C GLU A 316 -3.12 7.78 -0.55
N ASP A 317 -4.45 7.73 -0.47
CA ASP A 317 -5.26 6.73 -1.18
C ASP A 317 -5.36 7.02 -2.68
N LEU A 318 -4.37 6.54 -3.44
CA LEU A 318 -4.31 6.70 -4.91
C LEU A 318 -5.50 6.04 -5.63
N PRO A 319 -5.96 4.81 -5.31
CA PRO A 319 -7.14 4.22 -5.94
C PRO A 319 -8.42 5.05 -5.79
N VAL A 320 -8.69 5.60 -4.60
CA VAL A 320 -9.86 6.47 -4.38
C VAL A 320 -9.71 7.81 -5.13
N ARG A 321 -8.50 8.40 -5.15
CA ARG A 321 -8.22 9.61 -5.93
C ARG A 321 -8.46 9.40 -7.43
N PHE A 322 -8.01 8.28 -7.98
CA PHE A 322 -8.20 7.91 -9.37
C PHE A 322 -9.69 7.85 -9.73
N GLU A 323 -10.46 7.00 -9.03
CA GLU A 323 -11.84 6.72 -9.38
C GLU A 323 -12.76 7.94 -9.22
N ILE A 324 -12.56 8.75 -8.17
CA ILE A 324 -13.34 10.00 -8.01
C ILE A 324 -12.95 11.03 -9.09
N SER A 325 -11.66 11.22 -9.36
CA SER A 325 -11.19 12.15 -10.41
C SER A 325 -11.69 11.76 -11.80
N LYS A 326 -11.72 10.46 -12.09
CA LYS A 326 -12.26 9.88 -13.33
C LYS A 326 -13.77 10.12 -13.47
N ARG A 327 -14.56 9.82 -12.43
CA ARG A 327 -16.01 10.08 -12.39
C ARG A 327 -16.33 11.57 -12.53
N LEU A 328 -15.54 12.43 -11.88
CA LEU A 328 -15.68 13.88 -11.93
C LEU A 328 -15.34 14.45 -13.33
N GLY A 329 -14.30 13.95 -13.99
CA GLY A 329 -13.96 14.34 -15.36
C GLY A 329 -15.06 13.99 -16.37
N LEU A 330 -15.63 12.77 -16.26
CA LEU A 330 -16.78 12.35 -17.05
C LEU A 330 -18.02 13.21 -16.75
N LEU A 331 -18.28 13.54 -15.48
CA LEU A 331 -19.40 14.39 -15.08
C LEU A 331 -19.29 15.82 -15.67
N TYR A 332 -18.10 16.42 -15.60
CA TYR A 332 -17.83 17.72 -16.19
C TYR A 332 -18.02 17.71 -17.71
N ARG A 333 -17.49 16.70 -18.42
CA ARG A 333 -17.64 16.56 -19.88
C ARG A 333 -19.07 16.27 -20.31
N ASP A 334 -19.69 15.23 -19.75
CA ASP A 334 -20.90 14.63 -20.32
C ASP A 334 -22.20 15.29 -19.84
N GLN A 335 -22.19 16.02 -18.72
CA GLN A 335 -23.40 16.56 -18.08
C GLN A 335 -23.35 18.05 -17.72
N LEU A 336 -22.16 18.67 -17.65
CA LEU A 336 -21.98 20.07 -17.24
C LEU A 336 -21.39 20.98 -18.32
N ASP A 337 -20.81 20.41 -19.39
CA ASP A 337 -20.12 21.14 -20.47
C ASP A 337 -18.90 21.97 -19.99
N ASP A 338 -18.36 21.68 -18.79
CA ASP A 338 -17.10 22.29 -18.30
C ASP A 338 -15.90 21.50 -18.86
N ILE A 339 -15.54 21.83 -20.09
CA ILE A 339 -14.41 21.23 -20.82
C ILE A 339 -13.08 21.39 -20.05
N ASP A 340 -12.87 22.50 -19.33
CA ASP A 340 -11.64 22.69 -18.56
C ASP A 340 -11.68 21.97 -17.20
N GLY A 341 -12.85 21.84 -16.57
CA GLY A 341 -13.08 20.97 -15.41
C GLY A 341 -12.84 19.50 -15.72
N ALA A 342 -13.30 19.06 -16.89
CA ALA A 342 -13.06 17.71 -17.40
C ALA A 342 -11.56 17.43 -17.54
N LYS A 343 -10.81 18.31 -18.22
CA LYS A 343 -9.34 18.20 -18.36
C LYS A 343 -8.63 18.19 -17.00
N ARG A 344 -8.93 19.15 -16.10
CA ARG A 344 -8.32 19.21 -14.75
C ARG A 344 -8.53 17.90 -13.98
N SER A 345 -9.72 17.30 -14.10
CA SER A 345 -10.08 16.08 -13.38
C SER A 345 -9.48 14.82 -14.03
N PHE A 346 -9.43 14.74 -15.35
CA PHE A 346 -8.67 13.68 -16.03
C PHE A 346 -7.17 13.78 -15.78
N GLN A 347 -6.58 14.98 -15.72
CA GLN A 347 -5.17 15.17 -15.36
C GLN A 347 -4.87 14.72 -13.92
N ARG A 348 -5.76 15.00 -12.96
CA ARG A 348 -5.68 14.44 -11.59
C ARG A 348 -5.76 12.91 -11.59
N ALA A 349 -6.63 12.32 -12.42
CA ALA A 349 -6.78 10.87 -12.54
C ALA A 349 -5.51 10.21 -13.15
N ILE A 350 -4.94 10.77 -14.21
CA ILE A 350 -3.65 10.32 -14.78
C ILE A 350 -2.51 10.47 -13.75
N GLY A 351 -2.54 11.50 -12.91
CA GLY A 351 -1.60 11.66 -11.81
C GLY A 351 -1.71 10.61 -10.69
N ALA A 352 -2.83 9.85 -10.65
CA ALA A 352 -3.06 8.76 -9.70
C ALA A 352 -2.83 7.37 -10.34
N ASP A 353 -3.15 7.21 -11.64
CA ASP A 353 -2.77 6.05 -12.46
C ASP A 353 -2.34 6.49 -13.87
N PRO A 354 -1.02 6.61 -14.12
CA PRO A 354 -0.46 6.92 -15.44
C PRO A 354 -0.64 5.80 -16.49
N GLY A 355 -1.09 4.60 -16.10
CA GLY A 355 -1.35 3.48 -17.00
C GLY A 355 -2.79 3.41 -17.53
N ALA A 356 -3.67 4.34 -17.14
CA ALA A 356 -5.06 4.38 -17.57
C ALA A 356 -5.19 5.04 -18.96
N LEU A 357 -4.87 4.26 -20.01
CA LEU A 357 -4.82 4.70 -21.42
C LEU A 357 -6.07 5.48 -21.86
N GLU A 358 -7.27 5.13 -21.39
CA GLU A 358 -8.52 5.79 -21.77
C GLU A 358 -8.58 7.27 -21.36
N LEU A 359 -7.86 7.67 -20.32
CA LEU A 359 -7.82 9.08 -19.87
C LEU A 359 -7.05 9.97 -20.85
N TYR A 360 -6.02 9.43 -21.49
CA TYR A 360 -5.27 10.13 -22.53
C TYR A 360 -6.12 10.29 -23.80
N TYR A 361 -6.87 9.25 -24.19
CA TYR A 361 -7.87 9.35 -25.26
C TYR A 361 -8.90 10.46 -24.96
N TRP A 362 -9.54 10.46 -23.79
CA TRP A 362 -10.54 11.47 -23.44
C TRP A 362 -9.98 12.89 -23.35
N GLN A 363 -8.75 13.09 -22.86
CA GLN A 363 -8.11 14.43 -22.92
C GLN A 363 -7.70 14.83 -24.34
N SER A 364 -7.33 13.87 -25.20
CA SER A 364 -7.07 14.15 -26.61
C SER A 364 -8.33 14.60 -27.33
N GLU A 365 -9.45 13.88 -27.16
CA GLU A 365 -10.78 14.25 -27.69
C GLU A 365 -11.18 15.68 -27.30
N LEU A 366 -10.97 16.07 -26.03
CA LEU A 366 -11.27 17.42 -25.54
C LEU A 366 -10.37 18.51 -26.13
N HIS A 367 -9.15 18.17 -26.56
CA HIS A 367 -8.26 19.11 -27.26
C HIS A 367 -8.47 19.11 -28.78
N GLU A 368 -8.84 17.97 -29.38
CA GLU A 368 -9.25 17.85 -30.78
C GLU A 368 -10.53 18.67 -31.06
N ALA A 369 -11.49 18.65 -30.15
CA ALA A 369 -12.70 19.49 -30.21
C ALA A 369 -12.37 21.00 -30.21
N GLU A 370 -11.27 21.40 -29.56
CA GLU A 370 -10.75 22.77 -29.55
C GLU A 370 -9.79 23.08 -30.72
N GLN A 371 -9.55 22.11 -31.61
CA GLN A 371 -8.52 22.16 -32.67
C GLN A 371 -7.08 22.38 -32.15
N ARG A 372 -6.83 22.05 -30.88
CA ARG A 372 -5.51 22.19 -30.21
C ARG A 372 -4.66 20.92 -30.39
N PHE A 373 -4.40 20.53 -31.64
CA PHE A 373 -3.77 19.25 -32.00
C PHE A 373 -2.42 19.00 -31.28
N VAL A 374 -1.60 20.02 -31.04
CA VAL A 374 -0.36 19.89 -30.23
C VAL A 374 -0.64 19.44 -28.79
N LEU A 375 -1.71 19.92 -28.15
CA LEU A 375 -2.08 19.51 -26.79
C LEU A 375 -2.75 18.12 -26.74
N ALA A 376 -3.43 17.75 -27.82
CA ALA A 376 -3.95 16.41 -28.03
C ALA A 376 -2.80 15.39 -28.23
N ALA A 377 -1.81 15.73 -29.06
CA ALA A 377 -0.62 14.91 -29.33
C ALA A 377 0.20 14.65 -28.06
N ARG A 378 0.38 15.68 -27.21
CA ARG A 378 1.01 15.57 -25.88
C ARG A 378 0.40 14.49 -24.98
N GLN A 379 -0.90 14.18 -25.12
CA GLN A 379 -1.51 13.08 -24.38
C GLN A 379 -0.93 11.72 -24.81
N PHE A 380 -0.79 11.49 -26.12
CA PHE A 380 -0.19 10.24 -26.62
C PHE A 380 1.33 10.18 -26.44
N GLN A 381 2.05 11.31 -26.45
CA GLN A 381 3.45 11.40 -26.04
C GLN A 381 3.66 10.97 -24.57
N ALA A 382 2.70 11.29 -23.70
CA ALA A 382 2.73 10.85 -22.30
C ALA A 382 2.32 9.37 -22.17
N ALA A 383 1.24 8.94 -22.85
CA ALA A 383 0.76 7.56 -22.84
C ALA A 383 1.84 6.56 -23.33
N ALA A 384 2.62 6.93 -24.35
CA ALA A 384 3.69 6.09 -24.91
C ALA A 384 4.81 5.74 -23.91
N ARG A 385 4.92 6.44 -22.76
CA ARG A 385 5.82 6.09 -21.67
C ARG A 385 5.37 4.88 -20.85
N HIS A 386 4.06 4.59 -20.88
CA HIS A 386 3.43 3.49 -20.15
C HIS A 386 2.89 2.38 -21.08
N HIS A 387 2.82 2.67 -22.38
CA HIS A 387 2.24 1.82 -23.43
C HIS A 387 3.13 1.74 -24.68
N ALA A 388 4.45 1.59 -24.47
CA ALA A 388 5.44 1.54 -25.55
C ALA A 388 5.42 0.24 -26.40
N ASP A 389 4.51 -0.67 -26.08
CA ASP A 389 4.15 -1.92 -26.76
C ASP A 389 2.91 -1.77 -27.67
N ARG A 390 2.19 -0.64 -27.61
CA ARG A 390 0.85 -0.45 -28.20
C ARG A 390 0.89 0.36 -29.50
N PRO A 391 0.69 -0.26 -30.69
CA PRO A 391 0.71 0.47 -31.95
C PRO A 391 -0.39 1.55 -32.06
N ASP A 392 -1.55 1.34 -31.45
CA ASP A 392 -2.64 2.32 -31.46
C ASP A 392 -2.26 3.65 -30.79
N VAL A 393 -1.34 3.65 -29.83
CA VAL A 393 -0.80 4.86 -29.18
C VAL A 393 0.05 5.65 -30.17
N PHE A 394 0.99 4.99 -30.86
CA PHE A 394 1.87 5.64 -31.84
C PHE A 394 1.10 6.07 -33.10
N ARG A 395 0.10 5.30 -33.54
CA ARG A 395 -0.77 5.63 -34.67
C ARG A 395 -1.70 6.81 -34.39
N ARG A 396 -2.20 6.96 -33.16
CA ARG A 396 -2.90 8.18 -32.73
C ARG A 396 -1.95 9.38 -32.61
N ALA A 397 -0.73 9.18 -32.08
CA ALA A 397 0.28 10.23 -32.04
C ALA A 397 0.62 10.74 -33.45
N LEU A 398 0.94 9.84 -34.39
CA LEU A 398 1.20 10.13 -35.80
C LEU A 398 0.11 11.01 -36.42
N TRP A 399 -1.16 10.57 -36.37
CA TRP A 399 -2.27 11.34 -36.92
C TRP A 399 -2.42 12.72 -36.26
N LEU A 400 -2.15 12.85 -34.96
CA LEU A 400 -2.20 14.14 -34.26
C LEU A 400 -1.03 15.06 -34.64
N PHE A 401 0.16 14.52 -34.90
CA PHE A 401 1.30 15.27 -35.41
C PHE A 401 1.05 15.76 -36.86
N GLU A 402 0.46 14.93 -37.72
CA GLU A 402 -0.02 15.37 -39.04
C GLU A 402 -1.04 16.52 -38.95
N LYS A 403 -1.95 16.51 -37.96
CA LYS A 403 -2.90 17.63 -37.74
C LYS A 403 -2.27 18.84 -37.03
N ALA A 404 -1.10 18.68 -36.42
CA ALA A 404 -0.31 19.76 -35.86
C ALA A 404 0.70 20.37 -36.86
N GLU A 405 0.80 19.80 -38.07
CA GLU A 405 1.84 20.11 -39.07
C GLU A 405 3.29 19.87 -38.57
N ASP A 406 3.46 18.95 -37.61
CA ASP A 406 4.74 18.57 -37.01
C ASP A 406 5.33 17.34 -37.73
N ALA A 407 6.14 17.60 -38.77
CA ALA A 407 6.72 16.56 -39.63
C ALA A 407 7.72 15.65 -38.89
N ASP A 408 8.52 16.19 -37.97
CA ASP A 408 9.52 15.39 -37.23
C ASP A 408 8.86 14.49 -36.19
N ALA A 409 7.87 14.99 -35.47
CA ALA A 409 7.11 14.15 -34.55
C ALA A 409 6.31 13.06 -35.28
N ALA A 410 5.71 13.38 -36.44
CA ALA A 410 5.06 12.40 -37.31
C ALA A 410 6.03 11.33 -37.81
N TRP A 411 7.20 11.72 -38.32
CA TRP A 411 8.24 10.80 -38.79
C TRP A 411 8.72 9.86 -37.67
N ASN A 412 9.05 10.39 -36.48
CA ASN A 412 9.46 9.55 -35.35
C ASN A 412 8.34 8.58 -34.90
N ALA A 413 7.06 8.98 -35.00
CA ALA A 413 5.94 8.09 -34.69
C ALA A 413 5.77 6.95 -35.70
N ALA A 414 6.00 7.21 -36.99
CA ALA A 414 6.03 6.19 -38.04
C ALA A 414 7.20 5.20 -37.85
N VAL A 415 8.40 5.71 -37.54
CA VAL A 415 9.57 4.88 -37.20
C VAL A 415 9.34 4.04 -35.93
N ALA A 416 8.58 4.54 -34.95
CA ALA A 416 8.18 3.75 -33.77
C ALA A 416 7.17 2.63 -34.10
N LEU A 417 6.25 2.83 -35.04
CA LEU A 417 5.34 1.78 -35.55
C LEU A 417 6.08 0.70 -36.34
N GLU A 418 7.07 1.09 -37.13
CA GLU A 418 7.94 0.17 -37.85
C GLU A 418 8.82 -0.64 -36.88
N SER A 419 9.33 0.00 -35.82
CA SER A 419 10.04 -0.67 -34.71
C SER A 419 9.16 -1.65 -33.90
N LEU A 420 7.83 -1.52 -33.96
CA LEU A 420 6.87 -2.50 -33.44
C LEU A 420 6.52 -3.61 -34.44
N GLY A 421 6.85 -3.44 -35.73
CA GLY A 421 6.44 -4.35 -36.80
C GLY A 421 4.96 -4.24 -37.19
N ASP A 422 4.28 -3.15 -36.83
CA ASP A 422 2.84 -2.92 -37.07
C ASP A 422 2.56 -1.81 -38.10
N ALA A 423 3.59 -1.16 -38.65
CA ALA A 423 3.45 -0.10 -39.65
C ALA A 423 2.73 -0.57 -40.93
N ASP A 424 1.82 0.28 -41.44
CA ASP A 424 1.19 0.12 -42.75
C ASP A 424 2.10 0.64 -43.89
N ILE A 425 1.68 0.44 -45.15
CA ILE A 425 2.49 0.80 -46.34
C ILE A 425 2.79 2.32 -46.41
N ASN A 426 1.88 3.16 -45.93
CA ASN A 426 2.05 4.62 -45.90
C ASN A 426 2.94 5.03 -44.72
N GLU A 427 2.77 4.37 -43.58
CA GLU A 427 3.57 4.60 -42.37
C GLU A 427 5.05 4.21 -42.60
N SER A 428 5.32 3.04 -43.22
CA SER A 428 6.67 2.67 -43.66
C SER A 428 7.22 3.63 -44.74
N LEU A 429 6.39 4.07 -45.69
CA LEU A 429 6.84 5.03 -46.72
C LEU A 429 7.23 6.39 -46.10
N LEU A 430 6.50 6.85 -45.08
CA LEU A 430 6.83 8.06 -44.33
C LEU A 430 8.14 7.89 -43.55
N ALA A 431 8.34 6.75 -42.87
CA ALA A 431 9.60 6.42 -42.20
C ALA A 431 10.79 6.42 -43.17
N ASP A 432 10.67 5.75 -44.32
CA ASP A 432 11.72 5.69 -45.34
C ASP A 432 11.99 7.04 -46.01
N GLN A 433 10.99 7.94 -46.15
CA GLN A 433 11.12 9.21 -46.88
C GLN A 433 12.29 10.08 -46.38
N HIS A 434 12.58 10.07 -45.08
CA HIS A 434 13.67 10.85 -44.47
C HIS A 434 14.79 9.97 -43.88
N ARG A 435 14.74 8.65 -44.09
CA ARG A 435 15.77 7.70 -43.62
C ARG A 435 17.07 7.85 -44.41
N SER A 436 18.09 8.41 -43.78
CA SER A 436 19.43 8.58 -44.38
C SER A 436 20.36 7.40 -44.04
N GLY A 437 20.84 6.68 -45.05
CA GLY A 437 21.95 5.70 -44.93
C GLY A 437 23.34 6.36 -44.79
N THR A 438 23.41 7.53 -44.16
CA THR A 438 24.62 8.35 -44.00
C THR A 438 24.74 8.86 -42.57
N ALA A 439 25.92 9.37 -42.20
CA ALA A 439 26.13 9.99 -40.89
C ALA A 439 25.18 11.18 -40.68
N LEU A 440 24.56 11.22 -39.49
CA LEU A 440 23.58 12.23 -39.09
C LEU A 440 24.12 13.67 -39.28
N ASN A 441 23.45 14.44 -40.14
CA ASN A 441 23.90 15.76 -40.59
C ASN A 441 23.53 16.90 -39.61
N ALA A 442 24.02 16.82 -38.37
CA ALA A 442 23.76 17.85 -37.36
C ALA A 442 24.41 19.20 -37.71
N GLN A 443 23.60 20.25 -37.72
CA GLN A 443 24.00 21.62 -38.04
C GLN A 443 24.66 22.33 -36.85
N ARG A 444 24.31 21.91 -35.62
CA ARG A 444 24.75 22.50 -34.35
C ARG A 444 25.24 21.40 -33.41
N ALA A 445 26.01 21.80 -32.40
CA ALA A 445 26.38 20.94 -31.27
C ALA A 445 25.59 21.33 -30.03
N THR A 446 25.23 20.36 -29.20
CA THR A 446 24.58 20.55 -27.90
C THR A 446 25.64 20.58 -26.77
N ARG A 447 25.23 20.56 -25.50
CA ARG A 447 26.11 20.58 -24.33
C ARG A 447 25.75 19.50 -23.29
N PRO A 448 26.73 18.98 -22.53
CA PRO A 448 26.52 17.97 -21.48
C PRO A 448 25.36 18.26 -20.52
N GLU A 449 25.22 19.51 -20.08
CA GLU A 449 24.17 19.89 -19.13
C GLU A 449 22.78 19.76 -19.74
N ARG A 450 22.66 20.04 -21.05
CA ARG A 450 21.39 20.10 -21.78
C ARG A 450 20.87 18.71 -22.06
N TRP A 451 21.60 17.88 -22.81
CA TRP A 451 21.12 16.53 -23.13
C TRP A 451 20.98 15.65 -21.89
N ARG A 452 21.83 15.80 -20.86
CA ARG A 452 21.66 15.08 -19.59
C ARG A 452 20.28 15.28 -18.96
N THR A 453 19.72 16.49 -19.03
CA THR A 453 18.37 16.77 -18.50
C THR A 453 17.23 16.22 -19.37
N VAL A 454 17.51 15.90 -20.63
CA VAL A 454 16.56 15.29 -21.57
C VAL A 454 16.57 13.76 -21.46
N MET A 455 17.75 13.17 -21.25
CA MET A 455 17.92 11.70 -21.25
C MET A 455 17.42 11.01 -19.98
N LEU A 456 17.17 11.74 -18.88
CA LEU A 456 16.74 11.21 -17.59
C LEU A 456 15.32 11.68 -17.27
N ASP A 457 14.36 10.77 -17.05
CA ASP A 457 12.94 11.15 -16.85
C ASP A 457 12.72 11.92 -15.54
N ALA A 458 13.54 11.61 -14.53
CA ALA A 458 13.71 12.45 -13.35
C ALA A 458 15.05 13.19 -13.48
N PRO A 459 15.11 14.52 -13.31
CA PRO A 459 16.38 15.22 -13.23
C PRO A 459 17.23 14.67 -12.07
N GLY A 460 18.56 14.69 -12.22
CA GLY A 460 19.52 14.05 -11.31
C GLY A 460 19.56 14.53 -9.84
N GLY A 461 18.58 15.33 -9.40
CA GLY A 461 18.39 15.76 -8.02
C GLY A 461 17.70 14.73 -7.10
N SER A 462 17.39 13.53 -7.59
CA SER A 462 16.97 12.41 -6.73
C SER A 462 18.00 12.19 -5.61
N SER A 463 17.58 11.72 -4.44
CA SER A 463 18.49 11.57 -3.30
C SER A 463 19.67 10.64 -3.59
N LEU A 464 19.47 9.55 -4.35
CA LEU A 464 20.57 8.73 -4.87
C LEU A 464 21.48 9.49 -5.85
N GLY A 465 20.90 10.29 -6.77
CA GLY A 465 21.68 11.11 -7.71
C GLY A 465 22.60 12.11 -7.01
N ARG A 466 22.11 12.76 -5.93
CA ARG A 466 22.92 13.68 -5.11
C ARG A 466 24.01 12.95 -4.33
N VAL A 467 23.70 11.82 -3.69
CA VAL A 467 24.69 11.00 -2.96
C VAL A 467 25.79 10.50 -3.89
N PHE A 468 25.45 9.91 -5.04
CA PHE A 468 26.44 9.43 -6.01
C PHE A 468 27.26 10.58 -6.63
N SER A 469 26.62 11.70 -6.98
CA SER A 469 27.34 12.86 -7.55
C SER A 469 28.35 13.48 -6.57
N ALA A 470 28.19 13.30 -5.26
CA ALA A 470 29.13 13.78 -4.24
C ALA A 470 30.34 12.84 -4.02
N ILE A 471 30.32 11.62 -4.57
CA ILE A 471 31.46 10.68 -4.51
C ILE A 471 32.00 10.26 -5.87
N GLU A 472 31.38 10.67 -6.98
CA GLU A 472 31.67 10.14 -8.32
C GLU A 472 33.14 10.33 -8.75
N ALA A 473 33.75 11.48 -8.44
CA ALA A 473 35.16 11.73 -8.72
C ALA A 473 36.09 10.79 -7.92
N ALA A 474 35.84 10.66 -6.62
CA ALA A 474 36.60 9.77 -5.74
C ALA A 474 36.42 8.30 -6.15
N ALA A 475 35.21 7.87 -6.47
CA ALA A 475 34.89 6.51 -6.90
C ALA A 475 35.61 6.13 -8.21
N LEU A 476 35.63 7.04 -9.20
CA LEU A 476 36.39 6.84 -10.43
C LEU A 476 37.91 6.80 -10.19
N ALA A 477 38.44 7.59 -9.25
CA ALA A 477 39.85 7.57 -8.87
C ALA A 477 40.25 6.31 -8.10
N VAL A 478 39.41 5.81 -7.19
CA VAL A 478 39.59 4.53 -6.49
C VAL A 478 39.60 3.37 -7.49
N LEU A 479 38.71 3.37 -8.48
CA LEU A 479 38.78 2.39 -9.57
C LEU A 479 40.03 2.56 -10.44
N GLU A 480 40.50 3.79 -10.68
CA GLU A 480 41.75 4.01 -11.42
C GLU A 480 42.95 3.41 -10.68
N ALA A 481 43.06 3.64 -9.37
CA ALA A 481 44.12 3.13 -8.50
C ALA A 481 44.05 1.59 -8.33
N ARG A 482 42.85 1.02 -8.20
CA ARG A 482 42.64 -0.44 -8.05
C ARG A 482 42.83 -1.23 -9.35
N SER A 483 42.65 -0.61 -10.51
CA SER A 483 42.65 -1.33 -11.80
C SER A 483 44.06 -1.50 -12.38
N GLN A 484 44.42 -2.76 -12.69
CA GLN A 484 45.68 -3.14 -13.33
C GLN A 484 45.66 -2.77 -14.82
N HIS A 485 45.71 -1.46 -15.10
CA HIS A 485 45.53 -0.82 -16.41
C HIS A 485 46.29 -1.46 -17.58
N ALA A 486 47.47 -2.04 -17.33
CA ALA A 486 48.23 -2.76 -18.34
C ALA A 486 47.36 -3.80 -19.08
N ARG A 487 46.58 -4.61 -18.36
CA ARG A 487 45.85 -5.76 -18.93
C ARG A 487 44.72 -5.40 -19.90
N TRP A 488 44.15 -4.20 -19.78
CA TRP A 488 43.12 -3.71 -20.72
C TRP A 488 43.70 -3.09 -21.99
N LEU A 489 45.00 -2.73 -21.96
CA LEU A 489 45.73 -2.13 -23.09
C LEU A 489 46.78 -3.07 -23.68
N GLU A 490 47.07 -4.20 -23.04
CA GLU A 490 47.86 -5.33 -23.55
C GLU A 490 47.24 -5.85 -24.86
N GLY A 491 47.90 -5.57 -25.99
CA GLY A 491 47.42 -5.90 -27.33
C GLY A 491 46.55 -4.83 -28.00
N ALA A 492 46.25 -3.71 -27.33
CA ALA A 492 45.55 -2.57 -27.92
C ALA A 492 46.53 -1.57 -28.56
N VAL A 493 46.11 -0.95 -29.67
CA VAL A 493 46.88 0.07 -30.40
C VAL A 493 46.18 1.43 -30.26
N ARG A 494 46.82 2.36 -29.55
CA ARG A 494 46.41 3.77 -29.47
C ARG A 494 46.35 4.38 -30.87
N GLN A 495 45.24 5.02 -31.19
CA GLN A 495 45.04 5.68 -32.48
C GLN A 495 45.51 7.14 -32.43
N ASP A 496 45.94 7.66 -33.57
CA ASP A 496 46.15 9.09 -33.79
C ASP A 496 44.77 9.77 -33.93
N PRO A 497 44.45 10.83 -33.15
CA PRO A 497 43.22 11.60 -33.30
C PRO A 497 42.98 12.20 -34.70
N GLU A 498 44.04 12.46 -35.46
CA GLU A 498 43.96 12.97 -36.84
C GLU A 498 43.83 11.85 -37.89
N SER A 499 43.74 10.59 -37.46
CA SER A 499 43.60 9.43 -38.35
C SER A 499 42.29 9.46 -39.13
N THR A 500 42.36 9.11 -40.42
CA THR A 500 41.20 9.01 -41.31
C THR A 500 40.35 7.76 -41.07
N ALA A 501 40.74 6.87 -40.15
CA ALA A 501 40.02 5.65 -39.80
C ALA A 501 38.59 5.91 -39.32
N THR A 502 37.64 5.06 -39.75
CA THR A 502 36.19 5.22 -39.51
C THR A 502 35.85 5.43 -38.03
N LEU A 503 36.46 4.66 -37.13
CA LEU A 503 36.23 4.76 -35.67
C LEU A 503 36.74 6.09 -35.09
N VAL A 504 37.92 6.56 -35.51
CA VAL A 504 38.48 7.85 -35.06
C VAL A 504 37.59 9.01 -35.51
N ARG A 505 37.22 9.01 -36.80
CA ARG A 505 36.36 10.05 -37.38
C ARG A 505 34.96 10.10 -36.76
N SER A 506 34.34 8.94 -36.52
CA SER A 506 33.00 8.87 -35.92
C SER A 506 33.00 9.21 -34.43
N LEU A 507 34.02 8.77 -33.68
CA LEU A 507 34.22 9.18 -32.27
C LEU A 507 34.41 10.70 -32.15
N GLY A 508 35.29 11.28 -32.98
CA GLY A 508 35.57 12.73 -32.98
C GLY A 508 34.38 13.58 -33.44
N TRP A 509 33.53 13.05 -34.31
CA TRP A 509 32.25 13.65 -34.68
C TRP A 509 31.24 13.62 -33.51
N ALA A 510 31.01 12.45 -32.92
CA ALA A 510 30.06 12.28 -31.83
C ALA A 510 30.45 13.09 -30.58
N ALA A 511 31.73 13.10 -30.21
CA ALA A 511 32.23 13.90 -29.09
C ALA A 511 32.01 15.41 -29.29
N ARG A 512 32.27 15.91 -30.50
CA ARG A 512 32.02 17.31 -30.89
C ARG A 512 30.53 17.66 -30.83
N LEU A 513 29.67 16.77 -31.32
CA LEU A 513 28.22 16.95 -31.38
C LEU A 513 27.57 16.98 -29.98
N LEU A 514 28.07 16.14 -29.06
CA LEU A 514 27.64 16.10 -27.65
C LEU A 514 28.26 17.20 -26.76
N GLY A 515 29.25 17.94 -27.26
CA GLY A 515 29.98 18.95 -26.50
C GLY A 515 30.93 18.38 -25.44
N VAL A 516 31.46 17.17 -25.64
CA VAL A 516 32.40 16.51 -24.71
C VAL A 516 33.82 16.42 -25.29
N THR A 517 34.82 16.40 -24.41
CA THR A 517 36.21 16.12 -24.80
C THR A 517 36.32 14.68 -25.33
N ALA A 518 36.85 14.51 -26.55
CA ALA A 518 37.04 13.18 -27.13
C ALA A 518 38.02 12.33 -26.29
N PRO A 519 37.67 11.09 -25.92
CA PRO A 519 38.56 10.19 -25.19
C PRO A 519 39.65 9.62 -26.10
N GLU A 520 40.74 9.10 -25.51
CA GLU A 520 41.75 8.37 -26.29
C GLU A 520 41.17 7.08 -26.85
N LEU A 521 41.21 6.88 -28.16
CA LEU A 521 40.79 5.63 -28.79
C LEU A 521 41.94 4.62 -28.86
N TRP A 522 41.70 3.42 -28.33
CA TRP A 522 42.59 2.27 -28.39
C TRP A 522 41.86 1.13 -29.11
N ILE A 523 42.42 0.62 -30.21
CA ILE A 523 41.81 -0.47 -30.99
C ILE A 523 42.46 -1.81 -30.61
N HIS A 524 41.65 -2.80 -30.23
CA HIS A 524 42.10 -4.17 -29.92
C HIS A 524 41.66 -5.15 -31.01
N SER A 525 42.51 -6.13 -31.34
CA SER A 525 42.25 -7.06 -32.45
C SER A 525 41.57 -8.38 -32.03
N ALA A 526 41.57 -8.72 -30.74
CA ALA A 526 41.03 -10.00 -30.26
C ALA A 526 39.50 -9.99 -30.18
N PRO A 527 38.83 -11.11 -30.52
CA PRO A 527 37.38 -11.16 -30.70
C PRO A 527 36.58 -10.98 -29.41
N GLU A 528 37.13 -11.37 -28.26
CA GLU A 528 36.48 -11.30 -26.94
C GLU A 528 36.35 -9.87 -26.39
N VAL A 529 37.08 -8.90 -26.95
CA VAL A 529 36.97 -7.50 -26.52
C VAL A 529 35.63 -6.91 -26.95
N THR A 530 35.06 -6.10 -26.06
CA THR A 530 33.82 -5.33 -26.23
C THR A 530 34.13 -3.83 -26.20
N LEU A 531 33.18 -2.99 -26.58
CA LEU A 531 33.35 -1.54 -26.55
C LEU A 531 33.25 -1.04 -25.10
N GLN A 532 34.32 -0.50 -24.55
CA GLN A 532 34.38 -0.10 -23.14
C GLN A 532 35.08 1.25 -22.92
N LEU A 533 34.44 2.11 -22.12
CA LEU A 533 35.06 3.32 -21.57
C LEU A 533 35.73 2.99 -20.23
N LEU A 534 37.06 3.11 -20.15
CA LEU A 534 37.81 2.81 -18.94
C LEU A 534 37.58 3.89 -17.85
N PRO A 535 37.63 3.55 -16.55
CA PRO A 535 37.56 4.52 -15.46
C PRO A 535 38.80 5.44 -15.43
N GLY A 536 38.75 6.45 -14.55
CA GLY A 536 39.88 7.34 -14.26
C GLY A 536 39.78 8.76 -14.80
N ALA A 537 40.86 9.52 -14.63
CA ALA A 537 40.98 10.93 -14.95
C ALA A 537 40.89 11.28 -16.45
N ALA A 538 40.67 12.55 -16.76
CA ALA A 538 40.64 13.05 -18.13
C ALA A 538 42.07 13.27 -18.70
N PRO A 539 42.33 12.93 -19.99
CA PRO A 539 41.42 12.31 -20.95
C PRO A 539 41.22 10.81 -20.67
N ARG A 540 39.97 10.39 -20.53
CA ARG A 540 39.63 8.96 -20.36
C ARG A 540 39.91 8.19 -21.65
N ARG A 541 40.03 6.87 -21.54
CA ARG A 541 40.39 5.97 -22.63
C ARG A 541 39.20 5.09 -23.01
N VAL A 542 38.97 4.90 -24.31
CA VAL A 542 38.00 3.94 -24.84
C VAL A 542 38.75 2.84 -25.57
N VAL A 543 38.47 1.58 -25.19
CA VAL A 543 38.92 0.39 -25.91
C VAL A 543 37.79 -0.05 -26.83
N ALA A 544 38.09 -0.19 -28.12
CA ALA A 544 37.14 -0.63 -29.15
C ALA A 544 37.69 -1.86 -29.90
N PRO A 545 36.89 -2.93 -30.07
CA PRO A 545 37.31 -4.07 -30.87
C PRO A 545 37.31 -3.72 -32.37
N GLN A 546 38.36 -4.14 -33.09
CA GLN A 546 38.63 -3.77 -34.49
C GLN A 546 37.45 -4.02 -35.44
N ARG A 547 36.62 -5.04 -35.16
CA ARG A 547 35.42 -5.39 -35.94
C ARG A 547 34.44 -4.22 -36.14
N LEU A 548 34.36 -3.28 -35.20
CA LEU A 548 33.45 -2.13 -35.30
C LEU A 548 33.85 -1.17 -36.43
N GLY A 549 35.12 -1.16 -36.85
CA GLY A 549 35.60 -0.28 -37.93
C GLY A 549 35.20 -0.73 -39.34
N SER A 550 34.51 -1.87 -39.47
CA SER A 550 34.18 -2.53 -40.74
C SER A 550 32.75 -3.03 -40.77
N GLY A 551 31.99 -2.70 -41.81
CA GLY A 551 30.63 -3.24 -42.05
C GLY A 551 29.51 -2.62 -41.21
N ARG A 552 29.81 -1.73 -40.26
CA ARG A 552 28.84 -0.94 -39.49
C ARG A 552 28.33 0.26 -40.29
N ASP A 553 27.02 0.52 -40.22
CA ASP A 553 26.38 1.76 -40.71
C ASP A 553 26.86 2.96 -39.84
N PRO A 554 27.13 4.15 -40.40
CA PRO A 554 27.29 5.38 -39.63
C PRO A 554 26.25 5.60 -38.50
N ARG A 555 24.99 5.20 -38.67
CA ARG A 555 23.93 5.25 -37.64
C ARG A 555 24.22 4.30 -36.47
N GLU A 556 24.67 3.09 -36.75
CA GLU A 556 25.10 2.11 -35.73
C GLU A 556 26.33 2.60 -34.97
N LEU A 557 27.30 3.22 -35.65
CA LEU A 557 28.43 3.87 -35.00
C LEU A 557 28.00 5.07 -34.14
N GLY A 558 27.01 5.85 -34.59
CA GLY A 558 26.39 6.91 -33.80
C GLY A 558 25.76 6.39 -32.51
N ALA A 559 24.97 5.31 -32.60
CA ALA A 559 24.36 4.65 -31.45
C ALA A 559 25.40 4.17 -30.41
N LEU A 560 26.44 3.47 -30.88
CA LEU A 560 27.54 3.00 -30.05
C LEU A 560 28.27 4.16 -29.35
N TRP A 561 28.66 5.20 -30.11
CA TRP A 561 29.36 6.35 -29.53
C TRP A 561 28.49 7.16 -28.58
N GLY A 562 27.18 7.30 -28.81
CA GLY A 562 26.27 7.95 -27.87
C GLY A 562 26.20 7.23 -26.54
N TYR A 563 26.02 5.91 -26.56
CA TYR A 563 26.03 5.10 -25.33
C TYR A 563 27.38 5.20 -24.58
N THR A 564 28.52 5.09 -25.29
CA THR A 564 29.85 5.15 -24.68
C THR A 564 30.19 6.54 -24.15
N LEU A 565 30.00 7.60 -24.94
CA LEU A 565 30.35 8.98 -24.57
C LEU A 565 29.47 9.55 -23.47
N ALA A 566 28.22 9.08 -23.32
CA ALA A 566 27.38 9.44 -22.18
C ALA A 566 28.10 9.19 -20.83
N GLY A 567 28.85 8.08 -20.73
CA GLY A 567 29.62 7.69 -19.54
C GLY A 567 30.82 8.59 -19.21
N LEU A 568 31.05 9.68 -19.96
CA LEU A 568 31.98 10.76 -19.60
C LEU A 568 31.35 11.82 -18.69
N VAL A 569 30.03 11.79 -18.46
CA VAL A 569 29.26 12.87 -17.82
C VAL A 569 28.49 12.34 -16.60
N ALA A 570 28.69 12.97 -15.45
CA ALA A 570 27.97 12.68 -14.21
C ALA A 570 26.44 12.80 -14.40
N PRO A 571 25.60 11.82 -14.02
CA PRO A 571 25.91 10.63 -13.22
C PRO A 571 26.08 9.32 -14.01
N PHE A 572 26.23 9.37 -15.34
CA PHE A 572 26.30 8.17 -16.19
C PHE A 572 27.58 7.34 -15.98
N SER A 573 28.66 7.98 -15.52
CA SER A 573 30.01 7.39 -15.45
C SER A 573 30.10 6.17 -14.53
N LEU A 574 29.31 6.14 -13.45
CA LEU A 574 29.41 5.12 -12.41
C LEU A 574 28.88 3.74 -12.83
N VAL A 575 27.93 3.67 -13.77
CA VAL A 575 27.15 2.44 -14.01
C VAL A 575 27.84 1.42 -14.95
N ASP A 576 28.81 1.86 -15.76
CA ASP A 576 29.80 0.96 -16.39
C ASP A 576 30.95 0.61 -15.44
N ALA A 577 31.28 1.51 -14.51
CA ALA A 577 32.45 1.42 -13.66
C ALA A 577 32.21 0.51 -12.43
N TYR A 578 30.97 0.50 -11.91
CA TYR A 578 30.51 -0.34 -10.81
C TYR A 578 29.35 -1.24 -11.27
N VAL A 579 29.57 -2.56 -11.24
CA VAL A 579 28.53 -3.57 -11.47
C VAL A 579 27.53 -3.57 -10.30
N ARG A 580 26.31 -4.10 -10.47
CA ARG A 580 25.18 -4.01 -9.53
C ARG A 580 25.55 -4.17 -8.05
N ASP A 581 26.31 -5.21 -7.71
CA ASP A 581 26.65 -5.53 -6.32
C ASP A 581 27.65 -4.51 -5.74
N ASP A 582 28.61 -4.07 -6.55
CA ASP A 582 29.61 -3.07 -6.17
C ASP A 582 29.04 -1.65 -6.14
N LEU A 583 28.00 -1.36 -6.93
CA LEU A 583 27.20 -0.15 -6.82
C LEU A 583 26.39 -0.12 -5.51
N GLY A 584 25.93 -1.29 -5.04
CA GLY A 584 25.33 -1.46 -3.71
C GLY A 584 26.34 -1.18 -2.58
N ARG A 585 27.56 -1.73 -2.68
CA ARG A 585 28.66 -1.42 -1.77
C ARG A 585 28.99 0.08 -1.77
N LEU A 586 29.10 0.68 -2.96
CA LEU A 586 29.41 2.09 -3.15
C LEU A 586 28.38 3.01 -2.46
N LEU A 587 27.09 2.66 -2.54
CA LEU A 587 26.03 3.38 -1.83
C LEU A 587 26.19 3.25 -0.30
N LEU A 588 26.46 2.06 0.23
CA LEU A 588 26.68 1.87 1.67
C LEU A 588 27.89 2.65 2.18
N SER A 589 29.01 2.62 1.44
CA SER A 589 30.19 3.45 1.74
C SER A 589 29.87 4.95 1.73
N ALA A 590 29.10 5.43 0.74
CA ALA A 590 28.67 6.83 0.66
C ALA A 590 27.77 7.24 1.83
N LEU A 591 26.83 6.38 2.24
CA LEU A 591 25.96 6.63 3.39
C LEU A 591 26.76 6.68 4.70
N ALA A 592 27.76 5.81 4.87
CA ALA A 592 28.65 5.82 6.03
C ALA A 592 29.51 7.10 6.09
N LEU A 593 30.14 7.50 4.97
CA LEU A 593 30.92 8.75 4.88
C LEU A 593 30.05 10.02 5.06
N GLY A 594 28.78 9.96 4.66
CA GLY A 594 27.79 11.00 4.91
C GLY A 594 27.21 11.02 6.33
N GLY A 595 27.56 10.05 7.17
CA GLY A 595 27.14 9.99 8.58
C GLY A 595 25.73 9.43 8.82
N ALA A 596 25.21 8.57 7.95
CA ALA A 596 23.91 7.93 8.15
C ALA A 596 23.92 6.92 9.32
N GLU A 597 22.91 7.01 10.21
CA GLU A 597 22.75 6.04 11.29
C GLU A 597 22.30 4.65 10.78
N GLY A 598 22.75 3.59 11.44
CA GLY A 598 22.31 2.21 11.15
C GLY A 598 22.88 1.56 9.90
N VAL A 599 23.93 2.12 9.29
CA VAL A 599 24.65 1.50 8.17
C VAL A 599 25.64 0.46 8.69
N GLU A 600 25.38 -0.82 8.41
CA GLU A 600 26.35 -1.91 8.63
C GLU A 600 27.19 -2.11 7.36
N LEU A 601 28.53 -2.13 7.51
CA LEU A 601 29.47 -2.33 6.41
C LEU A 601 30.11 -3.73 6.47
N GLU A 602 30.05 -4.47 5.36
CA GLU A 602 30.90 -5.65 5.17
C GLU A 602 32.37 -5.23 4.92
N PRO A 603 33.39 -6.09 5.16
CA PRO A 603 34.79 -5.69 5.06
C PRO A 603 35.21 -5.10 3.70
N ILE A 604 34.59 -5.54 2.60
CA ILE A 604 34.83 -4.99 1.25
C ILE A 604 34.26 -3.56 1.13
N ALA A 605 33.09 -3.31 1.72
CA ALA A 605 32.49 -1.99 1.79
C ALA A 605 33.24 -1.07 2.76
N GLN A 606 33.81 -1.58 3.86
CA GLN A 606 34.71 -0.80 4.72
C GLN A 606 35.96 -0.37 3.94
N GLN A 607 36.67 -1.28 3.28
CA GLN A 607 37.85 -0.91 2.47
C GLN A 607 37.48 0.08 1.34
N LEU A 608 36.29 -0.02 0.74
CA LEU A 608 35.81 0.98 -0.21
C LEU A 608 35.51 2.34 0.45
N THR A 609 35.01 2.35 1.69
CA THR A 609 34.78 3.56 2.50
C THR A 609 36.08 4.28 2.80
N ASP A 610 37.10 3.52 3.22
CA ASP A 610 38.43 4.02 3.55
C ASP A 610 39.11 4.58 2.29
N ASP A 611 39.19 3.79 1.21
CA ASP A 611 39.76 4.21 -0.08
C ASP A 611 39.07 5.47 -0.64
N LEU A 612 37.73 5.56 -0.60
CA LEU A 612 37.00 6.75 -1.09
C LEU A 612 37.42 8.01 -0.33
N SER A 613 37.60 7.91 0.98
CA SER A 613 37.98 9.05 1.82
C SER A 613 39.39 9.57 1.54
N GLU A 614 40.28 8.80 0.89
CA GLU A 614 41.60 9.28 0.44
C GLU A 614 41.51 10.18 -0.81
N TYR A 615 40.45 10.06 -1.62
CA TYR A 615 40.27 10.82 -2.87
C TYR A 615 39.17 11.89 -2.80
N MET A 616 38.46 12.01 -1.67
CA MET A 616 37.46 13.06 -1.43
C MET A 616 38.09 14.36 -0.89
N THR A 617 37.57 15.51 -1.31
CA THR A 617 37.92 16.81 -0.72
C THR A 617 36.97 17.19 0.43
N ASP A 618 37.34 18.20 1.22
CA ASP A 618 36.46 18.80 2.25
C ASP A 618 35.09 19.24 1.67
N ALA A 619 35.06 19.66 0.40
CA ALA A 619 33.85 20.06 -0.30
C ALA A 619 32.97 18.85 -0.64
N ASP A 620 33.56 17.74 -1.09
CA ASP A 620 32.86 16.48 -1.36
C ASP A 620 32.29 15.89 -0.06
N HIS A 621 33.07 15.92 1.04
CA HIS A 621 32.60 15.52 2.37
C HIS A 621 31.50 16.44 2.92
N ALA A 622 31.45 17.72 2.53
CA ALA A 622 30.34 18.61 2.87
C ALA A 622 29.09 18.28 2.05
N ALA A 623 29.21 18.19 0.72
CA ALA A 623 28.13 17.87 -0.20
C ALA A 623 27.51 16.49 0.09
N LEU A 624 28.33 15.49 0.42
CA LEU A 624 27.86 14.15 0.77
C LEU A 624 27.04 14.15 2.07
N ARG A 625 27.47 14.87 3.11
CA ARG A 625 26.70 15.01 4.36
C ARG A 625 25.36 15.73 4.13
N GLU A 626 25.34 16.77 3.30
CA GLU A 626 24.08 17.43 2.91
C GLU A 626 23.16 16.50 2.11
N ALA A 627 23.72 15.74 1.16
CA ALA A 627 22.97 14.78 0.36
C ALA A 627 22.37 13.67 1.24
N VAL A 628 23.16 13.09 2.15
CA VAL A 628 22.77 11.98 3.04
C VAL A 628 21.80 12.41 4.14
N ALA A 629 21.93 13.62 4.70
CA ALA A 629 20.97 14.17 5.67
C ALA A 629 19.55 14.36 5.09
N ALA A 630 19.41 14.35 3.76
CA ALA A 630 18.14 14.45 3.06
C ALA A 630 17.59 13.09 2.58
N VAL A 631 17.92 11.97 3.26
CA VAL A 631 17.51 10.62 2.85
C VAL A 631 17.18 9.70 4.02
N THR A 632 16.16 8.86 3.85
CA THR A 632 15.82 7.78 4.78
C THR A 632 16.43 6.46 4.26
N VAL A 633 17.43 5.92 4.95
CA VAL A 633 18.21 4.73 4.51
C VAL A 633 17.31 3.54 4.12
N ARG A 634 16.22 3.33 4.86
CA ARG A 634 15.24 2.23 4.64
C ARG A 634 14.58 2.26 3.25
N GLU A 635 14.50 3.41 2.60
CA GLU A 635 13.80 3.59 1.32
C GLU A 635 14.72 3.37 0.11
N LEU A 636 16.04 3.51 0.31
CA LEU A 636 17.03 3.50 -0.76
C LEU A 636 17.23 2.15 -1.46
N GLY A 637 17.09 1.05 -0.73
CA GLY A 637 17.38 -0.30 -1.24
C GLY A 637 16.54 -0.69 -2.47
N GLY A 638 15.27 -0.28 -2.51
CA GLY A 638 14.41 -0.46 -3.68
C GLY A 638 14.69 0.55 -4.80
N GLN A 639 15.07 1.77 -4.44
CA GLN A 639 15.33 2.86 -5.40
C GLN A 639 16.59 2.63 -6.23
N LEU A 640 17.62 1.94 -5.71
CA LEU A 640 18.90 1.78 -6.39
C LEU A 640 18.79 1.03 -7.73
N ALA A 641 17.93 0.01 -7.81
CA ALA A 641 17.70 -0.74 -9.04
C ALA A 641 17.02 0.14 -10.12
N ALA A 642 15.99 0.89 -9.75
CA ALA A 642 15.28 1.81 -10.64
C ALA A 642 16.17 2.98 -11.09
N TRP A 643 16.97 3.54 -10.17
CA TRP A 643 17.98 4.55 -10.50
C TRP A 643 18.98 4.02 -11.53
N ARG A 644 19.57 2.83 -11.30
CA ARG A 644 20.52 2.23 -12.25
C ARG A 644 19.86 2.01 -13.62
N ALA A 645 18.62 1.52 -13.67
CA ALA A 645 17.89 1.32 -14.92
C ALA A 645 17.74 2.64 -15.70
N GLN A 646 17.26 3.70 -15.04
CA GLN A 646 17.15 5.04 -15.64
C GLN A 646 18.49 5.60 -16.14
N ILE A 647 19.59 5.40 -15.39
CA ILE A 647 20.93 5.79 -15.86
C ILE A 647 21.35 5.00 -17.10
N VAL A 648 21.07 3.69 -17.18
CA VAL A 648 21.36 2.87 -18.37
C VAL A 648 20.51 3.31 -19.57
N LEU A 649 19.20 3.48 -19.39
CA LEU A 649 18.28 3.88 -20.45
C LEU A 649 18.64 5.25 -21.03
N GLY A 650 18.99 6.23 -20.18
CA GLY A 650 19.48 7.54 -20.63
C GLY A 650 20.70 7.50 -21.57
N ARG A 651 21.52 6.44 -21.52
CA ARG A 651 22.65 6.25 -22.45
C ARG A 651 22.22 5.64 -23.77
N TYR A 652 21.27 4.72 -23.76
CA TYR A 652 20.64 4.22 -25.00
C TYR A 652 19.88 5.34 -25.71
N ARG A 653 19.17 6.20 -24.97
CA ARG A 653 18.49 7.40 -25.49
C ARG A 653 19.46 8.39 -26.14
N LEU A 654 20.67 8.56 -25.59
CA LEU A 654 21.73 9.36 -26.23
C LEU A 654 22.32 8.65 -27.47
N GLY A 655 22.35 7.32 -27.47
CA GLY A 655 22.63 6.51 -28.66
C GLY A 655 21.62 6.77 -29.78
N LEU A 656 20.32 6.74 -29.48
CA LEU A 656 19.25 7.05 -30.44
C LEU A 656 19.37 8.47 -31.00
N LEU A 657 19.73 9.47 -30.19
CA LEU A 657 19.97 10.84 -30.67
C LEU A 657 21.07 10.91 -31.73
N LEU A 658 22.11 10.08 -31.63
CA LEU A 658 23.23 10.05 -32.58
C LEU A 658 23.04 9.05 -33.73
N ALA A 659 22.16 8.06 -33.57
CA ALA A 659 21.68 7.21 -34.66
C ALA A 659 20.72 7.98 -35.58
N GLY A 660 19.90 8.87 -35.01
CA GLY A 660 18.85 9.62 -35.67
C GLY A 660 17.55 8.85 -35.92
N ASP A 661 17.57 7.52 -35.80
CA ASP A 661 16.55 6.54 -36.20
C ASP A 661 16.60 5.33 -35.23
N LEU A 662 15.45 4.68 -34.98
CA LEU A 662 15.36 3.46 -34.16
C LEU A 662 15.91 2.22 -34.89
N GLU A 663 15.90 2.18 -36.23
CA GLU A 663 16.26 1.00 -37.04
C GLU A 663 17.65 0.44 -36.70
N ALA A 664 18.62 1.32 -36.45
CA ALA A 664 20.01 0.93 -36.17
C ALA A 664 20.24 0.34 -34.76
N LEU A 665 19.30 0.51 -33.82
CA LEU A 665 19.51 0.18 -32.41
C LEU A 665 19.56 -1.33 -32.14
N PRO A 666 18.62 -2.17 -32.64
CA PRO A 666 18.68 -3.63 -32.47
C PRO A 666 20.03 -4.26 -32.87
N ASN A 667 20.67 -3.76 -33.94
CA ASN A 667 21.94 -4.28 -34.43
C ASN A 667 23.15 -3.96 -33.54
N VAL A 668 23.02 -3.02 -32.58
CA VAL A 668 24.09 -2.64 -31.64
C VAL A 668 23.83 -3.06 -30.20
N LEU A 669 22.58 -3.38 -29.83
CA LEU A 669 22.27 -3.91 -28.48
C LEU A 669 23.14 -5.13 -28.08
N PRO A 670 23.55 -6.06 -28.97
CA PRO A 670 24.46 -7.15 -28.61
C PRO A 670 25.87 -6.69 -28.20
N ASP A 671 26.44 -5.67 -28.84
CA ASP A 671 27.75 -5.11 -28.44
C ASP A 671 27.65 -4.28 -27.14
N LEU A 672 26.43 -3.90 -26.72
CA LEU A 672 26.13 -3.11 -25.51
C LEU A 672 25.49 -3.94 -24.37
N ALA A 673 25.43 -5.26 -24.50
CA ALA A 673 24.66 -6.15 -23.60
C ALA A 673 25.13 -6.17 -22.12
N ALA A 674 26.32 -5.63 -21.82
CA ALA A 674 26.83 -5.46 -20.46
C ALA A 674 25.95 -4.55 -19.56
N SER A 675 25.04 -3.78 -20.17
CA SER A 675 24.03 -2.97 -19.48
C SER A 675 23.17 -3.75 -18.48
N GLY A 676 22.87 -5.03 -18.78
CA GLY A 676 22.11 -5.92 -17.90
C GLY A 676 20.61 -5.59 -17.78
N LEU A 677 20.04 -4.89 -18.77
CA LEU A 677 18.59 -4.76 -18.98
C LEU A 677 18.15 -5.66 -20.15
N PRO A 678 16.90 -6.14 -20.19
CA PRO A 678 16.33 -6.81 -21.36
C PRO A 678 16.34 -5.91 -22.60
N GLN A 679 16.61 -6.50 -23.78
CA GLN A 679 16.57 -5.74 -25.05
C GLN A 679 15.18 -5.18 -25.35
N GLU A 680 14.12 -5.90 -24.98
CA GLU A 680 12.72 -5.47 -25.14
C GLU A 680 12.37 -4.26 -24.25
N GLU A 681 12.90 -4.21 -23.03
CA GLU A 681 12.76 -3.06 -22.11
C GLU A 681 13.45 -1.82 -22.69
N ILE A 682 14.66 -1.99 -23.23
CA ILE A 682 15.41 -0.92 -23.90
C ILE A 682 14.65 -0.41 -25.15
N LEU A 683 14.14 -1.30 -26.01
CA LEU A 683 13.43 -0.90 -27.22
C LEU A 683 12.07 -0.25 -26.92
N ALA A 684 11.38 -0.69 -25.86
CA ALA A 684 10.18 -0.03 -25.36
C ALA A 684 10.48 1.41 -24.88
N ASP A 685 11.48 1.58 -24.02
CA ASP A 685 11.93 2.90 -23.56
C ASP A 685 12.26 3.85 -24.73
N LEU A 686 13.03 3.36 -25.71
CA LEU A 686 13.44 4.13 -26.87
C LEU A 686 12.27 4.53 -27.77
N ARG A 687 11.26 3.67 -27.96
CA ARG A 687 10.03 4.04 -28.70
C ARG A 687 9.26 5.15 -27.98
N GLY A 688 8.99 4.99 -26.68
CA GLY A 688 8.31 6.02 -25.89
C GLY A 688 9.06 7.35 -25.84
N PHE A 689 10.40 7.30 -25.82
CA PHE A 689 11.26 8.48 -25.85
C PHE A 689 11.33 9.14 -27.25
N SER A 690 11.30 8.36 -28.34
CA SER A 690 11.46 8.85 -29.72
C SER A 690 10.39 9.84 -30.18
N ILE A 691 9.18 9.77 -29.63
CA ILE A 691 8.11 10.75 -29.92
C ILE A 691 7.99 11.85 -28.85
N SER A 692 8.86 11.87 -27.83
CA SER A 692 8.68 12.73 -26.67
C SER A 692 9.15 14.18 -26.92
N GLU A 693 8.39 15.16 -26.42
CA GLU A 693 8.71 16.58 -26.55
C GLU A 693 10.16 16.95 -26.15
N PRO A 694 10.76 16.41 -25.07
CA PRO A 694 12.17 16.68 -24.75
C PRO A 694 13.17 16.20 -25.81
N TYR A 695 12.88 15.10 -26.51
CA TYR A 695 13.73 14.55 -27.56
C TYR A 695 13.57 15.32 -28.87
N LEU A 696 12.33 15.61 -29.29
CA LEU A 696 12.01 16.40 -30.47
C LEU A 696 12.63 17.82 -30.38
N ALA A 697 12.50 18.46 -29.22
CA ALA A 697 13.15 19.75 -28.95
C ALA A 697 14.69 19.71 -29.03
N LEU A 698 15.30 18.54 -28.79
CA LEU A 698 16.74 18.34 -28.93
C LEU A 698 17.15 18.03 -30.39
N ARG A 699 16.30 17.37 -31.18
CA ARG A 699 16.46 17.24 -32.64
C ARG A 699 16.44 18.61 -33.32
N GLN A 700 15.49 19.46 -32.95
CA GLN A 700 15.43 20.86 -33.37
C GLN A 700 16.68 21.66 -32.93
N GLU A 701 17.13 21.51 -31.67
CA GLU A 701 18.36 22.16 -31.18
C GLU A 701 19.59 21.81 -32.04
N LEU A 702 19.72 20.55 -32.46
CA LEU A 702 20.82 20.08 -33.32
C LEU A 702 20.62 20.44 -34.81
N GLY A 703 19.40 20.75 -35.24
CA GLY A 703 19.04 20.97 -36.65
C GLY A 703 19.01 19.67 -37.45
N ILE A 704 18.49 18.59 -36.83
CA ILE A 704 18.30 17.25 -37.42
C ILE A 704 16.81 16.87 -37.54
N GLU A 705 15.93 17.85 -37.37
CA GLU A 705 14.52 17.79 -37.75
C GLU A 705 14.38 17.67 -39.29
N VAL A 706 13.28 17.06 -39.76
CA VAL A 706 13.10 16.54 -41.13
C VAL A 706 12.28 17.40 -42.08
#